data_AF-A0A972CMU1-F1
#
_entry.id   AF-A0A972CMU1-F1
#
_cell.length_a   1.000
_cell.length_b   1.000
_cell.length_c   1.000
_cell.angle_alpha   90.00
_cell.angle_beta   90.00
_cell.angle_gamma   90.00
#
_symmetry.space_group_name_H-M   'P 1'
#
loop_
_entity.id
_entity.type
_entity.pdbx_description
1 polymer ?
#
loop_
_entity_poly.entity_id
_entity_poly.type
_entity_poly.pdbx_seq_one_letter_code
_entity_poly.pdbx_strand_id
1 'polypeptide(L)'
;MFRKKQGNFNRLRWSCLIILTILIFSGVFSEAAVNMLVEDNFNSLPVGSKPPGYEIEETAGSVEIAELPEPYYKAVYLFDPGTSNIRIIKRFKPYSKTKRNSGILVVEVSFMQPDLGSTAKVIRITDTECLKDPDKANAAVHVETRSGAKLAYRTSDGKFVNFDSYEKNKWYRFRIVTDLENQVANIYVNGVLRAEKIPFLKPVKEIGAIDSYTPGSSSKGHYLDNIQVYEADKSYMEDPGIFETEEEPAAQSAAQPVKIASGESDLIEDLTLYDTERSRYWSVRTNIQVNEQMFGDRYYLIASMPDKYAGYDWIRTGCDSKRFSGKVMATFKVKEDATVYIAHDDRIVVKPAWMADWKDTGDDLTDNQTSPKVTYSIFEKSFPANSVVTLGENGGSAGATQYIVIVKGQKGPKAPAKPLTAPAVTVPITWKACLGQLPEWYSSKEAIRIADNVLFYQRDTGGWFKDIDMAQELTEKNKAVLLVEKKNLNDSTIDNDATTDQIKYLAKVYNATKIERFKEGCLKGIDFLLKAQYPNGGWPQYYPKGNLEYHMRITYNDEAMVRVMELLREIGGTNPEYAFVDKDRKAKANQAVAKGIDCILKSQIRVNGKLTAWCAQHDQNTLAPAAARSYELPSISGQESVGIIRFLMSIDKPSPEIIAAVEAAVAWLESVKITGIKVIDKPDPSLPDGFDRVVIADPAAPPIWARFYEIGTNKPFFCGRDGVKKYSLAEIEHERRINYQWYTNRPAILLAKEYPEWRAKWVKK
;
A
#
# COMPACT_ATOMS: atom_id res chain seq x y z
N MET A 1 36.85 -43.74 50.59
CA MET A 1 38.13 -44.07 49.92
C MET A 1 37.87 -45.28 49.03
N PHE A 2 37.96 -45.12 47.70
CA PHE A 2 39.00 -45.75 46.84
C PHE A 2 38.80 -47.27 46.65
N ARG A 3 38.97 -47.89 45.48
CA ARG A 3 39.18 -47.51 44.08
C ARG A 3 39.41 -48.85 43.34
N LYS A 4 38.80 -49.00 42.15
CA LYS A 4 39.48 -49.29 40.85
C LYS A 4 40.50 -50.45 40.76
N LYS A 5 40.28 -51.40 39.83
CA LYS A 5 40.93 -51.50 38.47
C LYS A 5 40.87 -52.93 37.89
N GLN A 6 40.43 -53.04 36.62
CA GLN A 6 40.84 -53.97 35.51
C GLN A 6 39.76 -53.81 34.42
N GLY A 7 39.96 -53.48 33.12
CA GLY A 7 41.00 -53.80 32.13
C GLY A 7 40.75 -55.22 31.60
N ASN A 8 40.33 -55.56 30.38
CA ASN A 8 40.36 -54.98 29.03
C ASN A 8 39.28 -55.74 28.19
N PHE A 9 38.33 -55.07 27.52
CA PHE A 9 37.66 -55.53 26.29
C PHE A 9 36.77 -54.39 25.78
N ASN A 10 37.27 -53.65 24.78
CA ASN A 10 36.62 -52.66 23.91
C ASN A 10 37.56 -51.47 23.64
N ARG A 11 38.53 -51.69 22.75
CA ARG A 11 39.26 -50.63 22.04
C ARG A 11 38.95 -50.75 20.55
N LEU A 12 37.70 -50.45 20.17
CA LEU A 12 37.32 -50.10 18.79
C LEU A 12 35.94 -49.42 18.71
N ARG A 13 35.63 -48.58 19.69
CA ARG A 13 34.52 -47.60 19.70
C ARG A 13 35.04 -46.52 20.64
N TRP A 14 34.88 -45.24 20.29
CA TRP A 14 35.42 -44.05 21.01
C TRP A 14 36.76 -43.47 20.53
N SER A 15 36.95 -43.38 19.21
CA SER A 15 37.79 -42.31 18.61
C SER A 15 37.11 -41.57 17.45
N CYS A 16 35.81 -41.79 17.19
CA CYS A 16 35.02 -41.05 16.19
C CYS A 16 33.89 -40.19 16.80
N LEU A 17 33.78 -40.12 18.12
CA LEU A 17 32.90 -39.20 18.84
C LEU A 17 33.79 -38.25 19.64
N ILE A 18 34.20 -37.15 19.01
CA ILE A 18 34.72 -35.88 19.59
C ILE A 18 35.23 -34.96 18.45
N ILE A 19 35.36 -35.44 17.21
CA ILE A 19 35.61 -34.59 16.02
C ILE A 19 34.35 -34.39 15.14
N LEU A 20 33.24 -35.07 15.45
CA LEU A 20 31.96 -34.91 14.73
C LEU A 20 30.83 -34.32 15.61
N THR A 21 31.19 -33.40 16.52
CA THR A 21 30.23 -32.65 17.35
C THR A 21 30.60 -31.16 17.48
N ILE A 22 31.45 -30.67 16.58
CA ILE A 22 31.81 -29.24 16.43
C ILE A 22 31.55 -28.72 14.99
N LEU A 23 30.98 -29.53 14.08
CA LEU A 23 30.80 -29.12 12.67
C LEU A 23 29.42 -29.35 12.03
N ILE A 24 28.37 -29.63 12.80
CA ILE A 24 26.98 -29.75 12.25
C ILE A 24 25.95 -29.00 13.12
N PHE A 25 26.33 -27.83 13.64
CA PHE A 25 25.40 -26.86 14.24
C PHE A 25 25.81 -25.44 13.82
N SER A 26 25.84 -25.22 12.51
CA SER A 26 25.97 -23.91 11.89
C SER A 26 25.34 -23.99 10.49
N GLY A 27 24.05 -24.29 10.47
CA GLY A 27 23.20 -24.23 9.29
C GLY A 27 21.97 -23.38 9.60
N VAL A 28 22.19 -22.25 10.26
CA VAL A 28 21.23 -21.15 10.26
C VAL A 28 21.32 -20.60 8.84
N PHE A 29 20.38 -20.97 7.96
CA PHE A 29 20.10 -20.10 6.82
C PHE A 29 19.44 -18.86 7.40
N SER A 30 20.27 -17.96 7.91
CA SER A 30 19.99 -16.55 7.93
C SER A 30 19.79 -16.21 6.46
N GLU A 31 18.58 -15.85 6.06
CA GLU A 31 18.46 -14.97 4.92
C GLU A 31 19.18 -13.70 5.38
N ALA A 32 20.44 -13.56 4.96
CA ALA A 32 21.25 -12.42 5.33
C ALA A 32 20.50 -11.18 4.84
N ALA A 33 20.21 -10.23 5.74
CA ALA A 33 19.75 -8.92 5.31
C ALA A 33 20.74 -8.41 4.25
N VAL A 34 20.28 -8.25 3.02
CA VAL A 34 21.09 -7.73 1.92
C VAL A 34 21.54 -6.33 2.34
N ASN A 35 22.85 -6.08 2.37
CA ASN A 35 23.37 -4.79 2.81
C ASN A 35 23.19 -3.76 1.69
N MET A 36 22.09 -3.03 1.72
CA MET A 36 21.75 -1.98 0.76
C MET A 36 22.60 -0.73 1.02
N LEU A 37 23.27 -0.24 -0.03
CA LEU A 37 24.04 1.00 -0.05
C LEU A 37 23.25 2.14 -0.71
N VAL A 38 22.39 1.83 -1.67
CA VAL A 38 21.47 2.75 -2.35
C VAL A 38 20.15 2.02 -2.61
N GLU A 39 19.03 2.68 -2.38
CA GLU A 39 17.68 2.18 -2.72
C GLU A 39 16.78 3.39 -3.02
N ASP A 40 16.72 3.78 -4.30
CA ASP A 40 15.96 4.94 -4.77
C ASP A 40 14.94 4.51 -5.85
N ASN A 41 13.65 4.75 -5.62
CA ASN A 41 12.57 4.44 -6.58
C ASN A 41 11.76 5.67 -7.02
N PHE A 42 12.12 6.85 -6.52
CA PHE A 42 11.59 8.19 -6.84
C PHE A 42 10.06 8.42 -6.80
N ASN A 43 9.23 7.40 -6.60
CA ASN A 43 7.76 7.41 -6.74
C ASN A 43 7.07 8.32 -5.72
N SER A 44 7.66 8.44 -4.54
CA SER A 44 7.17 9.32 -3.49
C SER A 44 7.59 10.78 -3.70
N LEU A 45 8.55 11.06 -4.60
CA LEU A 45 9.10 12.39 -4.82
C LEU A 45 8.24 13.28 -5.73
N PRO A 46 8.34 14.61 -5.70
CA PRO A 46 7.49 15.50 -6.51
C PRO A 46 8.01 15.63 -7.92
N VAL A 47 7.08 15.75 -8.87
CA VAL A 47 7.40 16.17 -10.23
C VAL A 47 8.05 17.57 -10.20
N GLY A 48 9.15 17.75 -10.92
CA GLY A 48 9.97 18.96 -10.97
C GLY A 48 11.03 19.08 -9.86
N SER A 49 11.03 18.21 -8.84
CA SER A 49 12.03 18.25 -7.77
C SER A 49 13.38 17.67 -8.23
N LYS A 50 14.47 17.92 -7.48
CA LYS A 50 15.77 17.28 -7.74
C LYS A 50 15.87 15.93 -7.01
N PRO A 51 16.50 14.90 -7.60
CA PRO A 51 16.70 13.62 -6.91
C PRO A 51 17.58 13.80 -5.66
N PRO A 52 17.08 13.46 -4.45
CA PRO A 52 17.80 13.72 -3.20
C PRO A 52 19.04 12.83 -3.04
N GLY A 53 20.13 13.42 -2.56
CA GLY A 53 21.40 12.72 -2.35
C GLY A 53 22.21 12.47 -3.63
N TYR A 54 21.83 13.09 -4.74
CA TYR A 54 22.62 13.12 -5.98
C TYR A 54 23.32 14.47 -6.13
N GLU A 55 24.58 14.45 -6.59
CA GLU A 55 25.24 15.63 -7.11
C GLU A 55 24.80 15.85 -8.56
N ILE A 56 24.49 17.09 -8.91
CA ILE A 56 23.84 17.43 -10.18
C ILE A 56 24.71 18.45 -10.93
N GLU A 57 25.06 18.11 -12.16
CA GLU A 57 25.59 19.04 -13.16
C GLU A 57 24.49 19.26 -14.19
N GLU A 58 23.95 20.48 -14.28
CA GLU A 58 22.80 20.76 -15.15
C GLU A 58 22.87 22.11 -15.87
N THR A 59 24.09 22.62 -16.08
CA THR A 59 24.30 23.90 -16.77
C THR A 59 23.54 23.90 -18.10
N ALA A 60 22.66 24.88 -18.32
CA ALA A 60 21.80 25.05 -19.51
C ALA A 60 20.74 23.95 -19.79
N GLY A 61 20.71 22.86 -19.00
CA GLY A 61 19.71 21.79 -19.09
C GLY A 61 18.91 21.64 -17.79
N SER A 62 18.37 20.45 -17.55
CA SER A 62 17.72 20.14 -16.27
C SER A 62 17.90 18.68 -15.85
N VAL A 63 17.99 18.47 -14.55
CA VAL A 63 17.73 17.18 -13.90
C VAL A 63 16.51 17.36 -13.01
N GLU A 64 15.48 16.55 -13.18
CA GLU A 64 14.28 16.65 -12.34
C GLU A 64 13.57 15.31 -12.21
N ILE A 65 12.87 15.09 -11.11
CA ILE A 65 11.89 14.02 -11.00
C ILE A 65 10.76 14.36 -11.96
N ALA A 66 10.46 13.46 -12.88
CA ALA A 66 9.43 13.63 -13.87
C ALA A 66 8.33 12.60 -13.66
N GLU A 67 7.08 13.01 -13.91
CA GLU A 67 5.96 12.08 -13.93
C GLU A 67 6.09 11.17 -15.14
N LEU A 68 5.96 9.89 -14.87
CA LEU A 68 5.74 8.89 -15.89
C LEU A 68 4.20 8.83 -16.15
N PRO A 69 3.76 8.28 -17.29
CA PRO A 69 2.34 8.26 -17.73
C PRO A 69 1.34 7.64 -16.78
N GLU A 70 1.84 6.90 -15.80
CA GLU A 70 1.02 6.25 -14.80
C GLU A 70 1.14 7.01 -13.48
N PRO A 71 0.02 7.37 -12.83
CA PRO A 71 -0.03 8.40 -11.80
C PRO A 71 0.56 7.98 -10.43
N TYR A 72 1.45 7.00 -10.42
CA TYR A 72 2.15 6.53 -9.22
C TYR A 72 3.62 6.17 -9.48
N TYR A 73 4.09 6.29 -10.72
CA TYR A 73 5.48 6.05 -11.09
C TYR A 73 6.17 7.35 -11.45
N LYS A 74 7.35 7.60 -10.87
CA LYS A 74 8.16 8.78 -11.14
C LYS A 74 9.60 8.35 -11.28
N ALA A 75 10.31 9.04 -12.14
CA ALA A 75 11.71 8.74 -12.45
C ALA A 75 12.51 10.03 -12.48
N VAL A 76 13.81 9.96 -12.26
CA VAL A 76 14.67 11.10 -12.55
C VAL A 76 14.84 11.23 -14.06
N TYR A 77 14.56 12.41 -14.61
CA TYR A 77 14.77 12.80 -15.98
C TYR A 77 15.96 13.74 -16.09
N LEU A 78 16.87 13.45 -17.01
CA LEU A 78 18.01 14.30 -17.37
C LEU A 78 17.75 14.87 -18.76
N PHE A 79 17.44 16.15 -18.86
CA PHE A 79 17.25 16.86 -20.13
C PHE A 79 18.55 17.53 -20.59
N ASP A 80 19.15 16.98 -21.65
CA ASP A 80 20.28 17.59 -22.38
C ASP A 80 19.76 18.69 -23.33
N PRO A 81 20.25 19.94 -23.23
CA PRO A 81 19.92 21.02 -24.17
C PRO A 81 20.79 20.96 -25.45
N GLY A 82 21.83 20.12 -25.48
CA GLY A 82 22.77 19.96 -26.59
C GLY A 82 24.02 20.85 -26.52
N THR A 83 24.33 21.42 -25.36
CA THR A 83 25.45 22.38 -25.18
C THR A 83 26.40 22.06 -24.02
N SER A 84 26.06 21.10 -23.15
CA SER A 84 26.70 20.89 -21.85
C SER A 84 26.39 19.50 -21.29
N ASN A 85 27.26 18.97 -20.44
CA ASN A 85 26.97 17.70 -19.78
C ASN A 85 25.84 17.89 -18.78
N ILE A 86 24.86 16.98 -18.81
CA ILE A 86 23.83 16.89 -17.78
C ILE A 86 24.03 15.57 -17.05
N ARG A 87 24.41 15.64 -15.78
CA ARG A 87 24.93 14.51 -15.00
C ARG A 87 24.31 14.45 -13.63
N ILE A 88 24.02 13.22 -13.18
CA ILE A 88 23.75 12.92 -11.78
C ILE A 88 24.83 11.96 -11.24
N ILE A 89 25.25 12.16 -10.00
CA ILE A 89 26.21 11.29 -9.30
C ILE A 89 25.61 10.89 -7.95
N LYS A 90 25.41 9.59 -7.71
CA LYS A 90 25.03 9.05 -6.39
C LYS A 90 26.25 8.52 -5.70
N ARG A 91 26.56 9.10 -4.54
CA ARG A 91 27.64 8.63 -3.67
C ARG A 91 27.09 7.73 -2.58
N PHE A 92 27.87 6.74 -2.22
CA PHE A 92 27.58 5.84 -1.11
C PHE A 92 28.87 5.50 -0.37
N LYS A 93 28.73 4.85 0.80
CA LYS A 93 29.88 4.42 1.59
C LYS A 93 30.81 3.57 0.70
N PRO A 94 32.10 3.92 0.56
CA PRO A 94 33.01 3.19 -0.31
C PRO A 94 33.04 1.69 0.01
N TYR A 95 32.76 0.90 -1.02
CA TYR A 95 32.77 -0.54 -0.96
C TYR A 95 34.11 -1.05 -1.48
N SER A 96 34.83 -1.77 -0.63
CA SER A 96 36.08 -2.44 -0.96
C SER A 96 36.02 -3.90 -0.54
N LYS A 97 36.79 -4.73 -1.24
CA LYS A 97 36.95 -6.14 -0.85
C LYS A 97 37.74 -6.23 0.45
N THR A 98 37.16 -6.86 1.46
CA THR A 98 37.79 -7.13 2.76
C THR A 98 37.85 -8.63 3.03
N LYS A 99 38.41 -9.03 4.18
CA LYS A 99 38.35 -10.43 4.63
C LYS A 99 36.94 -10.87 5.09
N ARG A 100 36.01 -9.92 5.28
CA ARG A 100 34.68 -10.16 5.87
C ARG A 100 33.54 -10.08 4.85
N ASN A 101 33.80 -9.63 3.63
CA ASN A 101 32.82 -9.57 2.54
C ASN A 101 33.32 -10.35 1.32
N SER A 102 32.43 -10.58 0.38
CA SER A 102 32.67 -11.34 -0.85
C SER A 102 33.49 -10.57 -1.89
N GLY A 103 33.51 -9.23 -1.82
CA GLY A 103 33.98 -8.35 -2.89
C GLY A 103 32.97 -8.18 -4.03
N ILE A 104 31.74 -8.67 -3.89
CA ILE A 104 30.68 -8.55 -4.89
C ILE A 104 29.74 -7.40 -4.57
N LEU A 105 29.58 -6.49 -5.54
CA LEU A 105 28.63 -5.39 -5.48
C LEU A 105 27.70 -5.45 -6.69
N VAL A 106 26.40 -5.37 -6.44
CA VAL A 106 25.36 -5.35 -7.47
C VAL A 106 24.84 -3.93 -7.64
N VAL A 107 24.67 -3.51 -8.89
CA VAL A 107 24.00 -2.26 -9.27
C VAL A 107 22.81 -2.59 -10.16
N GLU A 108 21.62 -2.22 -9.72
CA GLU A 108 20.39 -2.29 -10.53
C GLU A 108 19.90 -0.89 -10.89
N VAL A 109 19.38 -0.73 -12.10
CA VAL A 109 18.77 0.53 -12.55
C VAL A 109 17.77 0.27 -13.68
N SER A 110 16.60 0.88 -13.58
CA SER A 110 15.67 1.03 -14.70
C SER A 110 16.06 2.26 -15.53
N PHE A 111 16.09 2.13 -16.84
CA PHE A 111 16.50 3.17 -17.78
C PHE A 111 15.53 3.24 -18.96
N MET A 112 15.12 4.44 -19.34
CA MET A 112 14.37 4.69 -20.56
C MET A 112 14.90 5.94 -21.23
N GLN A 113 15.06 5.91 -22.55
CA GLN A 113 15.38 7.10 -23.32
C GLN A 113 14.23 7.35 -24.32
N PRO A 114 13.63 8.55 -24.40
CA PRO A 114 12.53 8.82 -25.32
C PRO A 114 12.95 8.94 -26.78
N ASP A 115 14.16 9.40 -27.03
CA ASP A 115 14.71 9.64 -28.36
C ASP A 115 16.21 9.39 -28.37
N LEU A 116 16.71 8.72 -29.41
CA LEU A 116 18.15 8.68 -29.71
C LEU A 116 18.59 10.03 -30.26
N GLY A 117 19.13 10.89 -29.41
CA GLY A 117 19.89 12.07 -29.79
C GLY A 117 21.39 11.78 -29.72
N SER A 118 21.97 12.05 -28.55
CA SER A 118 23.35 11.75 -28.17
C SER A 118 23.43 10.43 -27.41
N THR A 119 24.64 9.88 -27.27
CA THR A 119 24.88 8.70 -26.43
C THR A 119 24.58 9.03 -24.97
N ALA A 120 23.55 8.42 -24.38
CA ALA A 120 23.29 8.52 -22.95
C ALA A 120 24.16 7.52 -22.20
N LYS A 121 24.87 7.96 -21.16
CA LYS A 121 25.57 7.03 -20.26
C LYS A 121 24.52 6.50 -19.31
N VAL A 122 24.03 5.29 -19.58
CA VAL A 122 23.01 4.61 -18.78
C VAL A 122 23.47 4.56 -17.33
N ILE A 123 24.67 4.02 -17.09
CA ILE A 123 25.30 4.02 -15.79
C ILE A 123 26.83 3.83 -15.91
N ARG A 124 27.61 4.55 -15.11
CA ARG A 124 29.00 4.21 -14.80
C ARG A 124 29.13 3.88 -13.33
N ILE A 125 29.94 2.87 -13.04
CA ILE A 125 30.32 2.47 -11.67
C ILE A 125 31.75 2.92 -11.45
N THR A 126 31.99 3.82 -10.50
CA THR A 126 33.28 4.53 -10.36
C THR A 126 33.90 4.38 -8.98
N ASP A 127 35.23 4.55 -8.94
CA ASP A 127 35.97 4.70 -7.70
C ASP A 127 35.64 6.00 -6.97
N THR A 128 36.25 6.19 -5.80
CA THR A 128 36.13 7.38 -4.98
C THR A 128 36.85 8.61 -5.55
N GLU A 129 37.66 8.51 -6.61
CA GLU A 129 38.29 9.69 -7.20
C GLU A 129 37.29 10.60 -7.92
N CYS A 130 36.11 10.07 -8.29
CA CYS A 130 34.96 10.89 -8.68
C CYS A 130 34.54 11.92 -7.59
N LEU A 131 34.98 11.75 -6.34
CA LEU A 131 34.75 12.69 -5.21
C LEU A 131 35.51 14.00 -5.37
N LYS A 132 36.59 14.02 -6.17
CA LYS A 132 37.46 15.19 -6.33
C LYS A 132 37.25 15.86 -7.68
N ASP A 133 37.14 15.04 -8.72
CA ASP A 133 36.94 15.49 -10.09
C ASP A 133 36.21 14.38 -10.87
N PRO A 134 34.91 14.56 -11.15
CA PRO A 134 34.09 13.59 -11.88
C PRO A 134 34.63 13.20 -13.26
N ASP A 135 35.44 14.06 -13.88
CA ASP A 135 36.04 13.80 -15.19
C ASP A 135 37.37 13.04 -15.09
N LYS A 136 37.95 12.93 -13.88
CA LYS A 136 39.15 12.13 -13.59
C LYS A 136 38.85 10.79 -12.92
N ALA A 137 37.59 10.50 -12.60
CA ALA A 137 37.17 9.23 -12.00
C ALA A 137 37.62 8.02 -12.82
N ASN A 138 38.00 6.93 -12.14
CA ASN A 138 38.17 5.65 -12.81
C ASN A 138 36.85 4.89 -12.79
N ALA A 139 36.30 4.64 -13.99
CA ALA A 139 35.12 3.82 -14.15
C ALA A 139 35.53 2.34 -14.24
N ALA A 140 35.01 1.51 -13.34
CA ALA A 140 35.10 0.06 -13.37
C ALA A 140 34.23 -0.50 -14.50
N VAL A 141 32.98 -0.04 -14.59
CA VAL A 141 32.02 -0.43 -15.63
C VAL A 141 31.39 0.82 -16.23
N HIS A 142 31.12 0.79 -17.53
CA HIS A 142 30.51 1.88 -18.28
C HIS A 142 29.54 1.29 -19.30
N VAL A 143 28.25 1.57 -19.12
CA VAL A 143 27.16 1.20 -20.05
C VAL A 143 26.55 2.45 -20.68
N GLU A 144 26.36 2.43 -22.00
CA GLU A 144 25.82 3.57 -22.75
C GLU A 144 24.94 3.17 -23.94
N THR A 145 24.06 4.09 -24.36
CA THR A 145 23.40 4.01 -25.67
C THR A 145 24.34 4.50 -26.77
N ARG A 146 24.26 3.87 -27.95
CA ARG A 146 25.12 4.14 -29.12
C ARG A 146 24.30 4.40 -30.37
N SER A 147 24.94 5.05 -31.35
CA SER A 147 24.44 5.19 -32.71
C SER A 147 23.95 3.86 -33.28
N GLY A 148 22.82 3.88 -34.00
CA GLY A 148 22.19 2.67 -34.53
C GLY A 148 21.31 1.93 -33.51
N ALA A 149 20.85 2.64 -32.47
CA ALA A 149 19.92 2.13 -31.46
C ALA A 149 20.46 0.89 -30.74
N LYS A 150 21.65 1.02 -30.15
CA LYS A 150 22.34 -0.10 -29.46
C LYS A 150 22.65 0.26 -28.01
N LEU A 151 22.65 -0.77 -27.16
CA LEU A 151 23.24 -0.75 -25.83
C LEU A 151 24.66 -1.34 -25.90
N ALA A 152 25.63 -0.65 -25.30
CA ALA A 152 27.03 -1.04 -25.36
C ALA A 152 27.74 -0.83 -24.03
N TYR A 153 28.77 -1.65 -23.77
CA TYR A 153 29.72 -1.43 -22.69
C TYR A 153 31.10 -1.09 -23.24
N ARG A 154 31.96 -0.49 -22.42
CA ARG A 154 33.34 -0.15 -22.79
C ARG A 154 34.35 -1.16 -22.26
N THR A 155 35.23 -1.66 -23.13
CA THR A 155 36.31 -2.60 -22.80
C THR A 155 37.52 -1.87 -22.21
N SER A 156 38.45 -2.61 -21.59
CA SER A 156 39.66 -2.07 -20.96
C SER A 156 40.61 -1.33 -21.92
N ASP A 157 40.57 -1.64 -23.22
CA ASP A 157 41.28 -0.90 -24.27
C ASP A 157 40.50 0.33 -24.79
N GLY A 158 39.35 0.64 -24.17
CA GLY A 158 38.53 1.79 -24.45
C GLY A 158 37.59 1.66 -25.65
N LYS A 159 37.44 0.47 -26.24
CA LYS A 159 36.50 0.20 -27.34
C LYS A 159 35.08 -0.08 -26.82
N PHE A 160 34.10 0.03 -27.71
CA PHE A 160 32.70 -0.26 -27.40
C PHE A 160 32.28 -1.61 -27.95
N VAL A 161 31.57 -2.40 -27.14
CA VAL A 161 30.98 -3.68 -27.52
C VAL A 161 29.47 -3.56 -27.36
N ASN A 162 28.73 -3.68 -28.47
CA ASN A 162 27.27 -3.71 -28.45
C ASN A 162 26.79 -5.08 -27.95
N PHE A 163 25.79 -5.08 -27.06
CA PHE A 163 25.28 -6.32 -26.45
C PHE A 163 23.76 -6.45 -26.48
N ASP A 164 23.02 -5.37 -26.77
CA ASP A 164 21.57 -5.43 -27.00
C ASP A 164 21.08 -4.29 -27.91
N SER A 165 19.85 -4.38 -28.40
CA SER A 165 19.16 -3.29 -29.09
C SER A 165 18.48 -2.36 -28.10
N TYR A 166 18.50 -1.08 -28.45
CA TYR A 166 17.75 -0.03 -27.77
C TYR A 166 16.52 0.36 -28.61
N GLU A 167 15.41 0.64 -27.95
CA GLU A 167 14.14 1.07 -28.52
C GLU A 167 13.67 2.31 -27.76
N LYS A 168 13.11 3.28 -28.49
CA LYS A 168 12.62 4.53 -27.92
C LYS A 168 11.42 4.30 -27.00
N ASN A 169 11.34 5.05 -25.90
CA ASN A 169 10.28 4.96 -24.89
C ASN A 169 10.13 3.58 -24.24
N LYS A 170 11.14 2.70 -24.40
CA LYS A 170 11.16 1.38 -23.79
C LYS A 170 11.99 1.43 -22.50
N TRP A 171 11.44 0.87 -21.43
CA TRP A 171 12.14 0.67 -20.16
C TRP A 171 13.01 -0.58 -20.23
N TYR A 172 14.25 -0.40 -19.79
CA TYR A 172 15.26 -1.44 -19.66
C TYR A 172 15.67 -1.52 -18.21
N ARG A 173 15.62 -2.71 -17.62
CA ARG A 173 16.16 -2.94 -16.28
C ARG A 173 17.53 -3.58 -16.41
N PHE A 174 18.55 -2.85 -15.97
CA PHE A 174 19.93 -3.32 -15.94
C PHE A 174 20.23 -3.89 -14.56
N ARG A 175 20.95 -5.01 -14.54
CA ARG A 175 21.62 -5.53 -13.34
C ARG A 175 23.08 -5.76 -13.69
N ILE A 176 23.99 -5.13 -12.96
CA ILE A 176 25.43 -5.23 -13.15
C ILE A 176 26.03 -5.82 -11.87
N VAL A 177 26.62 -7.00 -11.98
CA VAL A 177 27.26 -7.69 -10.85
C VAL A 177 28.76 -7.51 -11.00
N THR A 178 29.40 -6.82 -10.05
CA THR A 178 30.84 -6.53 -10.07
C THR A 178 31.61 -7.40 -9.09
N ASP A 179 32.79 -7.85 -9.48
CA ASP A 179 33.73 -8.60 -8.65
C ASP A 179 35.03 -7.80 -8.50
N LEU A 180 35.21 -7.18 -7.33
CA LEU A 180 36.41 -6.39 -7.01
C LEU A 180 37.67 -7.24 -6.79
N GLU A 181 37.54 -8.52 -6.47
CA GLU A 181 38.71 -9.40 -6.31
C GLU A 181 39.30 -9.75 -7.67
N ASN A 182 38.45 -10.10 -8.63
CA ASN A 182 38.85 -10.52 -9.97
C ASN A 182 38.85 -9.38 -11.00
N GLN A 183 38.33 -8.20 -10.64
CA GLN A 183 38.23 -7.00 -11.50
C GLN A 183 37.42 -7.27 -12.79
N VAL A 184 36.28 -7.94 -12.63
CA VAL A 184 35.36 -8.30 -13.73
C VAL A 184 33.90 -7.99 -13.37
N ALA A 185 33.02 -7.91 -14.38
CA ALA A 185 31.59 -7.73 -14.17
C ALA A 185 30.74 -8.62 -15.10
N ASN A 186 29.51 -8.93 -14.67
CA ASN A 186 28.43 -9.44 -15.52
C ASN A 186 27.41 -8.33 -15.75
N ILE A 187 26.82 -8.27 -16.95
CA ILE A 187 25.74 -7.34 -17.32
C ILE A 187 24.52 -8.15 -17.75
N TYR A 188 23.39 -7.90 -17.09
CA TYR A 188 22.08 -8.43 -17.41
C TYR A 188 21.15 -7.30 -17.86
N VAL A 189 20.28 -7.59 -18.82
CA VAL A 189 19.20 -6.71 -19.27
C VAL A 189 17.89 -7.48 -19.22
N ASN A 190 16.90 -6.95 -18.50
CA ASN A 190 15.58 -7.58 -18.33
C ASN A 190 15.71 -9.06 -17.89
N GLY A 191 16.68 -9.33 -17.00
CA GLY A 191 16.93 -10.64 -16.41
C GLY A 191 17.77 -11.58 -17.27
N VAL A 192 18.11 -11.18 -18.49
CA VAL A 192 18.92 -11.99 -19.42
C VAL A 192 20.39 -11.57 -19.37
N LEU A 193 21.30 -12.51 -19.15
CA LEU A 193 22.74 -12.28 -19.21
C LEU A 193 23.14 -11.85 -20.63
N ARG A 194 23.77 -10.67 -20.75
CA ARG A 194 24.21 -10.10 -22.04
C ARG A 194 25.72 -10.01 -22.17
N ALA A 195 26.44 -9.85 -21.07
CA ALA A 195 27.90 -9.86 -21.05
C ALA A 195 28.39 -10.54 -19.78
N GLU A 196 29.26 -11.54 -19.91
CA GLU A 196 29.75 -12.35 -18.79
C GLU A 196 31.25 -12.09 -18.56
N LYS A 197 31.62 -11.87 -17.29
CA LYS A 197 32.99 -11.72 -16.79
C LYS A 197 33.83 -10.75 -17.63
N ILE A 198 33.22 -9.63 -18.02
CA ILE A 198 33.93 -8.59 -18.76
C ILE A 198 34.98 -7.96 -17.84
N PRO A 199 36.23 -7.73 -18.31
CA PRO A 199 37.21 -7.00 -17.52
C PRO A 199 36.72 -5.59 -17.22
N PHE A 200 37.04 -5.08 -16.03
CA PHE A 200 36.81 -3.67 -15.72
C PHE A 200 37.49 -2.77 -16.76
N LEU A 201 36.81 -1.68 -17.14
CA LEU A 201 37.34 -0.65 -18.04
C LEU A 201 38.65 -0.08 -17.46
N LYS A 202 38.65 0.24 -16.17
CA LYS A 202 39.87 0.52 -15.40
C LYS A 202 39.83 -0.25 -14.09
N PRO A 203 40.95 -0.85 -13.65
CA PRO A 203 41.02 -1.46 -12.34
C PRO A 203 40.77 -0.45 -11.22
N VAL A 204 39.97 -0.82 -10.21
CA VAL A 204 39.64 0.01 -9.05
C VAL A 204 39.82 -0.78 -7.75
N LYS A 205 40.27 -0.10 -6.69
CA LYS A 205 40.43 -0.72 -5.36
C LYS A 205 39.14 -0.73 -4.55
N GLU A 206 38.29 0.24 -4.82
CA GLU A 206 37.00 0.44 -4.15
C GLU A 206 36.03 1.12 -5.12
N ILE A 207 34.75 0.93 -4.90
CA ILE A 207 33.65 1.59 -5.62
C ILE A 207 32.94 2.49 -4.63
N GLY A 208 32.75 3.77 -4.95
CA GLY A 208 32.14 4.74 -4.04
C GLY A 208 31.01 5.56 -4.65
N ALA A 209 30.79 5.42 -5.96
CA ALA A 209 29.71 6.12 -6.63
C ALA A 209 29.23 5.41 -7.89
N ILE A 210 28.04 5.82 -8.31
CA ILE A 210 27.51 5.61 -9.64
C ILE A 210 27.17 6.97 -10.25
N ASP A 211 27.30 7.09 -11.57
CA ASP A 211 26.82 8.26 -12.29
C ASP A 211 26.10 7.90 -13.59
N SER A 212 25.29 8.84 -14.06
CA SER A 212 24.64 8.79 -15.36
C SER A 212 24.63 10.20 -15.95
N TYR A 213 24.88 10.31 -17.24
CA TYR A 213 24.91 11.62 -17.90
C TYR A 213 24.72 11.57 -19.41
N THR A 214 24.35 12.72 -19.96
CA THR A 214 24.39 13.03 -21.39
C THR A 214 25.56 13.97 -21.68
N PRO A 215 26.30 13.79 -22.79
CA PRO A 215 27.53 14.54 -23.06
C PRO A 215 27.33 15.89 -23.77
N GLY A 216 26.13 16.49 -23.74
CA GLY A 216 25.92 17.84 -24.27
C GLY A 216 25.93 17.95 -25.79
N SER A 217 25.46 16.92 -26.51
CA SER A 217 25.56 16.85 -27.99
C SER A 217 24.22 16.68 -28.70
N SER A 218 23.11 16.67 -27.96
CA SER A 218 21.76 16.67 -28.54
C SER A 218 20.76 17.28 -27.58
N SER A 219 19.70 17.89 -28.09
CA SER A 219 18.60 18.43 -27.27
C SER A 219 17.63 17.33 -26.76
N LYS A 220 18.14 16.21 -26.21
CA LYS A 220 17.39 14.98 -25.87
C LYS A 220 17.84 14.41 -24.52
N GLY A 221 16.91 13.88 -23.75
CA GLY A 221 17.16 13.36 -22.40
C GLY A 221 16.96 11.86 -22.21
N HIS A 222 17.15 11.38 -20.98
CA HIS A 222 16.81 10.02 -20.55
C HIS A 222 16.32 9.99 -19.10
N TYR A 223 15.63 8.90 -18.76
CA TYR A 223 15.06 8.63 -17.45
C TYR A 223 15.82 7.51 -16.75
N LEU A 224 15.91 7.60 -15.43
CA LEU A 224 16.36 6.53 -14.55
C LEU A 224 15.37 6.33 -13.42
N ASP A 225 15.18 5.08 -13.01
CA ASP A 225 14.32 4.71 -11.90
C ASP A 225 14.84 3.44 -11.20
N ASN A 226 14.31 3.11 -10.02
CA ASN A 226 14.62 1.89 -9.26
C ASN A 226 16.12 1.61 -9.15
N ILE A 227 16.89 2.62 -8.75
CA ILE A 227 18.33 2.55 -8.60
C ILE A 227 18.65 1.87 -7.27
N GLN A 228 19.30 0.70 -7.34
CA GLN A 228 19.73 -0.05 -6.18
C GLN A 228 21.21 -0.38 -6.26
N VAL A 229 21.91 -0.28 -5.13
CA VAL A 229 23.30 -0.71 -4.99
C VAL A 229 23.42 -1.51 -3.71
N TYR A 230 23.92 -2.73 -3.77
CA TYR A 230 23.99 -3.59 -2.58
C TYR A 230 25.11 -4.63 -2.64
N GLU A 231 25.53 -5.06 -1.45
CA GLU A 231 26.50 -6.14 -1.30
C GLU A 231 25.83 -7.49 -1.54
N ALA A 232 26.46 -8.35 -2.33
CA ALA A 232 25.99 -9.71 -2.60
C ALA A 232 27.09 -10.73 -2.31
N ASP A 233 26.78 -12.02 -2.32
CA ASP A 233 27.80 -13.07 -2.20
C ASP A 233 28.32 -13.52 -3.58
N LYS A 234 29.32 -14.41 -3.60
CA LYS A 234 29.97 -14.87 -4.85
C LYS A 234 29.04 -15.64 -5.79
N SER A 235 27.95 -16.22 -5.30
CA SER A 235 26.97 -16.94 -6.13
C SER A 235 26.28 -16.03 -7.15
N TYR A 236 26.20 -14.71 -6.89
CA TYR A 236 25.60 -13.75 -7.83
C TYR A 236 26.39 -13.59 -9.14
N MET A 237 27.67 -14.00 -9.17
CA MET A 237 28.45 -14.08 -10.41
C MET A 237 28.08 -15.31 -11.27
N GLU A 238 27.39 -16.29 -10.70
CA GLU A 238 26.94 -17.52 -11.36
C GLU A 238 25.44 -17.45 -11.69
N ASP A 239 24.61 -17.12 -10.69
CA ASP A 239 23.17 -16.94 -10.82
C ASP A 239 22.70 -15.87 -9.82
N PRO A 240 22.37 -14.65 -10.28
CA PRO A 240 21.91 -13.59 -9.39
C PRO A 240 20.44 -13.73 -8.97
N GLY A 241 19.77 -14.85 -9.27
CA GLY A 241 18.37 -15.11 -8.94
C GLY A 241 17.37 -14.37 -9.83
N ILE A 242 16.07 -14.59 -9.57
CA ILE A 242 14.98 -14.04 -10.39
C ILE A 242 15.00 -12.50 -10.33
N PHE A 243 15.12 -11.89 -11.51
CA PHE A 243 14.96 -10.46 -11.75
C PHE A 243 13.62 -10.26 -12.45
N GLU A 244 12.58 -9.96 -11.66
CA GLU A 244 11.22 -9.82 -12.20
C GLU A 244 11.16 -8.67 -13.20
N THR A 245 10.65 -8.97 -14.40
CA THR A 245 10.30 -8.00 -15.43
C THR A 245 8.85 -7.57 -15.19
N GLU A 246 8.63 -6.37 -14.66
CA GLU A 246 7.30 -5.74 -14.69
C GLU A 246 7.01 -5.25 -16.12
N GLU A 247 5.77 -5.42 -16.60
CA GLU A 247 5.32 -4.93 -17.92
C GLU A 247 5.15 -3.39 -17.92
N GLU A 248 5.48 -2.76 -19.05
CA GLU A 248 5.66 -1.31 -19.22
C GLU A 248 4.39 -0.44 -19.13
N PRO A 249 4.50 0.78 -18.58
CA PRO A 249 3.54 1.87 -18.82
C PRO A 249 4.10 3.07 -19.64
N ALA A 250 3.30 3.61 -20.59
CA ALA A 250 3.70 4.53 -21.70
C ALA A 250 3.27 6.03 -21.58
N ALA A 251 4.22 7.00 -21.65
CA ALA A 251 4.30 8.41 -21.09
C ALA A 251 3.26 9.51 -21.45
N GLN A 252 2.85 10.38 -20.48
CA GLN A 252 2.03 11.59 -20.73
C GLN A 252 2.16 12.79 -19.76
N SER A 253 2.12 14.01 -20.32
CA SER A 253 2.35 15.36 -19.75
C SER A 253 1.07 16.18 -19.48
N ALA A 254 1.18 17.31 -18.76
CA ALA A 254 0.15 18.33 -18.45
C ALA A 254 -0.98 18.44 -19.49
N ALA A 255 -2.18 18.02 -19.09
CA ALA A 255 -3.20 17.69 -20.07
C ALA A 255 -4.05 18.90 -20.46
N GLN A 256 -3.98 19.23 -21.75
CA GLN A 256 -5.05 19.91 -22.48
C GLN A 256 -6.38 19.16 -22.27
N PRO A 257 -7.54 19.82 -22.40
CA PRO A 257 -8.82 19.12 -22.36
C PRO A 257 -8.79 17.92 -23.31
N VAL A 258 -9.06 16.74 -22.77
CA VAL A 258 -8.85 15.49 -23.49
C VAL A 258 -10.10 15.19 -24.30
N LYS A 259 -9.94 15.11 -25.63
CA LYS A 259 -11.00 14.60 -26.49
C LYS A 259 -11.12 13.08 -26.32
N ILE A 260 -12.30 12.65 -25.91
CA ILE A 260 -12.67 11.24 -25.83
C ILE A 260 -13.32 10.85 -27.16
N ALA A 261 -12.85 9.75 -27.73
CA ALA A 261 -13.40 9.24 -28.98
C ALA A 261 -14.90 8.93 -28.83
N SER A 262 -15.70 9.34 -29.82
CA SER A 262 -17.13 9.05 -29.89
C SER A 262 -17.45 7.55 -30.03
N GLY A 263 -16.45 6.71 -30.28
CA GLY A 263 -16.62 5.28 -30.52
C GLY A 263 -17.57 5.04 -31.71
N GLU A 264 -18.59 4.21 -31.48
CA GLU A 264 -19.62 3.87 -32.48
C GLU A 264 -20.86 4.79 -32.43
N SER A 265 -20.86 5.83 -31.59
CA SER A 265 -21.99 6.76 -31.51
C SER A 265 -22.04 7.65 -32.75
N ASP A 266 -23.22 7.72 -33.38
CA ASP A 266 -23.51 8.72 -34.43
C ASP A 266 -24.24 9.95 -33.86
N LEU A 267 -24.44 10.00 -32.54
CA LEU A 267 -25.21 11.03 -31.85
C LEU A 267 -24.34 11.97 -31.01
N ILE A 268 -23.36 11.43 -30.28
CA ILE A 268 -22.47 12.15 -29.38
C ILE A 268 -21.15 12.43 -30.09
N GLU A 269 -20.82 13.70 -30.27
CA GLU A 269 -19.55 14.14 -30.87
C GLU A 269 -18.76 15.09 -29.95
N ASP A 270 -17.45 15.20 -30.19
CA ASP A 270 -16.56 16.13 -29.49
C ASP A 270 -16.63 16.08 -27.95
N LEU A 271 -16.81 14.88 -27.37
CA LEU A 271 -16.72 14.73 -25.91
C LEU A 271 -15.32 15.17 -25.46
N THR A 272 -15.26 16.26 -24.72
CA THR A 272 -14.03 16.92 -24.28
C THR A 272 -14.04 16.99 -22.75
N LEU A 273 -13.00 16.47 -22.12
CA LEU A 273 -12.88 16.40 -20.67
C LEU A 273 -11.84 17.34 -20.11
N TYR A 274 -12.26 18.03 -19.05
CA TYR A 274 -11.46 18.98 -18.30
C TYR A 274 -10.95 18.36 -16.99
N ASP A 275 -11.55 17.24 -16.54
CA ASP A 275 -10.94 16.33 -15.56
C ASP A 275 -9.95 15.39 -16.27
N THR A 276 -8.84 15.98 -16.69
CA THR A 276 -7.87 15.30 -17.54
C THR A 276 -7.17 14.14 -16.84
N GLU A 277 -6.97 14.24 -15.52
CA GLU A 277 -6.40 13.19 -14.66
C GLU A 277 -7.20 11.87 -14.73
N ARG A 278 -8.51 11.96 -14.97
CA ARG A 278 -9.43 10.81 -14.96
C ARG A 278 -10.08 10.57 -16.32
N SER A 279 -9.65 11.30 -17.35
CA SER A 279 -10.20 11.25 -18.70
C SER A 279 -10.18 9.86 -19.32
N ARG A 280 -9.15 9.04 -19.02
CA ARG A 280 -9.04 7.65 -19.46
C ARG A 280 -10.16 6.72 -18.98
N TYR A 281 -10.89 7.11 -17.93
CA TYR A 281 -12.01 6.34 -17.38
C TYR A 281 -13.34 6.72 -18.03
N TRP A 282 -13.36 7.76 -18.86
CA TRP A 282 -14.55 8.16 -19.58
C TRP A 282 -14.59 7.54 -20.96
N SER A 283 -15.79 7.22 -21.43
CA SER A 283 -15.98 6.71 -22.79
C SER A 283 -17.39 7.00 -23.27
N VAL A 284 -17.52 7.40 -24.54
CA VAL A 284 -18.80 7.31 -25.25
C VAL A 284 -19.06 5.84 -25.54
N ARG A 285 -20.27 5.39 -25.22
CA ARG A 285 -20.74 4.03 -25.38
C ARG A 285 -22.07 4.06 -26.11
N THR A 286 -22.36 2.99 -26.84
CA THR A 286 -23.66 2.76 -27.46
C THR A 286 -24.41 1.70 -26.65
N ASN A 287 -25.72 1.60 -26.84
CA ASN A 287 -26.52 0.49 -26.33
C ASN A 287 -26.41 0.25 -24.81
N ILE A 288 -26.72 1.26 -23.98
CA ILE A 288 -26.77 1.08 -22.51
C ILE A 288 -27.75 -0.03 -22.10
N GLN A 289 -27.35 -0.90 -21.17
CA GLN A 289 -28.14 -2.03 -20.69
C GLN A 289 -27.89 -2.29 -19.20
N VAL A 290 -28.77 -3.06 -18.56
CA VAL A 290 -28.48 -3.70 -17.26
C VAL A 290 -27.23 -4.57 -17.41
N ASN A 291 -26.42 -4.63 -16.36
CA ASN A 291 -25.08 -5.23 -16.28
C ASN A 291 -23.96 -4.47 -17.01
N GLU A 292 -24.23 -3.30 -17.60
CA GLU A 292 -23.15 -2.43 -18.09
C GLU A 292 -22.41 -1.76 -16.94
N GLN A 293 -21.09 -1.61 -17.09
CA GLN A 293 -20.24 -0.98 -16.09
C GLN A 293 -20.44 0.54 -16.11
N MET A 294 -21.00 1.10 -15.04
CA MET A 294 -21.37 2.51 -14.92
C MET A 294 -20.18 3.46 -14.97
N PHE A 295 -19.02 3.05 -14.45
CA PHE A 295 -17.84 3.91 -14.33
C PHE A 295 -16.58 3.26 -14.87
N GLY A 296 -15.68 4.00 -15.51
CA GLY A 296 -14.45 3.40 -16.05
C GLY A 296 -13.38 3.05 -15.01
N ASP A 297 -13.47 3.54 -13.78
CA ASP A 297 -12.52 3.35 -12.67
C ASP A 297 -13.10 2.61 -11.46
N ARG A 298 -14.36 2.18 -11.54
CA ARG A 298 -15.04 1.37 -10.52
C ARG A 298 -15.89 0.32 -11.19
N TYR A 299 -15.87 -0.89 -10.65
CA TYR A 299 -16.65 -1.99 -11.17
C TYR A 299 -18.05 -2.02 -10.56
N TYR A 300 -18.84 -0.98 -10.86
CA TYR A 300 -20.26 -0.92 -10.51
C TYR A 300 -21.08 -1.17 -11.77
N LEU A 301 -22.01 -2.12 -11.69
CA LEU A 301 -22.87 -2.49 -12.80
C LEU A 301 -24.25 -1.86 -12.61
N ILE A 302 -24.89 -1.49 -13.71
CA ILE A 302 -26.31 -1.13 -13.71
C ILE A 302 -27.09 -2.36 -13.27
N ALA A 303 -27.66 -2.36 -12.07
CA ALA A 303 -28.46 -3.47 -11.54
C ALA A 303 -29.91 -3.39 -12.00
N SER A 304 -30.46 -2.19 -12.13
CA SER A 304 -31.81 -1.97 -12.69
C SER A 304 -31.92 -0.60 -13.33
N MET A 305 -32.69 -0.51 -14.41
CA MET A 305 -33.03 0.74 -15.11
C MET A 305 -34.33 0.50 -15.90
N PRO A 306 -35.23 1.48 -16.04
CA PRO A 306 -36.43 1.32 -16.86
C PRO A 306 -36.10 1.04 -18.33
N ASP A 307 -36.87 0.14 -18.96
CA ASP A 307 -36.66 -0.30 -20.35
C ASP A 307 -36.62 0.86 -21.36
N LYS A 308 -37.33 1.96 -21.05
CA LYS A 308 -37.37 3.15 -21.90
C LYS A 308 -36.02 3.88 -22.03
N TYR A 309 -34.99 3.49 -21.28
CA TYR A 309 -33.62 4.00 -21.38
C TYR A 309 -32.66 3.00 -22.01
N ALA A 310 -33.06 1.73 -22.17
CA ALA A 310 -32.21 0.70 -22.73
C ALA A 310 -31.92 0.97 -24.22
N GLY A 311 -30.69 0.67 -24.64
CA GLY A 311 -30.28 0.72 -26.04
C GLY A 311 -29.75 2.06 -26.53
N TYR A 312 -29.84 3.13 -25.74
CA TYR A 312 -29.35 4.45 -26.14
C TYR A 312 -27.83 4.60 -26.01
N ASP A 313 -27.32 5.64 -26.68
CA ASP A 313 -25.96 6.10 -26.51
C ASP A 313 -25.82 6.73 -25.12
N TRP A 314 -24.65 6.60 -24.52
CA TRP A 314 -24.42 7.05 -23.16
C TRP A 314 -22.94 7.36 -22.94
N ILE A 315 -22.66 8.15 -21.93
CA ILE A 315 -21.31 8.50 -21.50
C ILE A 315 -21.07 7.78 -20.18
N ARG A 316 -20.19 6.79 -20.24
CA ARG A 316 -19.62 6.15 -19.06
C ARG A 316 -18.59 7.12 -18.47
N THR A 317 -18.75 7.51 -17.21
CA THR A 317 -17.90 8.52 -16.56
C THR A 317 -16.83 7.87 -15.67
N GLY A 318 -15.85 8.63 -15.17
CA GLY A 318 -14.99 8.19 -14.08
C GLY A 318 -15.66 8.45 -12.72
N CYS A 319 -15.83 7.43 -11.87
CA CYS A 319 -16.40 7.58 -10.54
C CYS A 319 -15.60 8.55 -9.67
N ASP A 320 -14.27 8.56 -9.77
CA ASP A 320 -13.42 9.50 -9.05
C ASP A 320 -13.45 10.91 -9.62
N SER A 321 -14.06 11.14 -10.80
CA SER A 321 -14.35 12.49 -11.29
C SER A 321 -15.31 13.26 -10.37
N LYS A 322 -15.96 12.59 -9.42
CA LYS A 322 -16.63 13.24 -8.28
C LYS A 322 -15.73 14.18 -7.47
N ARG A 323 -14.40 14.01 -7.56
CA ARG A 323 -13.39 14.84 -6.88
C ARG A 323 -13.00 16.08 -7.68
N PHE A 324 -13.41 16.18 -8.94
CA PHE A 324 -13.13 17.33 -9.78
C PHE A 324 -13.81 18.58 -9.19
N SER A 325 -13.03 19.64 -9.00
CA SER A 325 -13.47 20.90 -8.38
C SER A 325 -13.64 22.05 -9.37
N GLY A 326 -13.38 21.81 -10.66
CA GLY A 326 -13.63 22.79 -11.73
C GLY A 326 -15.12 22.90 -12.06
N LYS A 327 -15.52 24.05 -12.62
CA LYS A 327 -16.93 24.34 -12.99
C LYS A 327 -17.43 23.59 -14.22
N VAL A 328 -16.53 23.28 -15.15
CA VAL A 328 -16.83 22.55 -16.38
C VAL A 328 -16.01 21.28 -16.33
N MET A 329 -16.70 20.15 -16.23
CA MET A 329 -16.08 18.83 -16.16
C MET A 329 -15.96 18.21 -17.53
N ALA A 330 -17.02 18.33 -18.32
CA ALA A 330 -17.10 17.79 -19.67
C ALA A 330 -17.97 18.66 -20.56
N THR A 331 -17.67 18.66 -21.85
CA THR A 331 -18.57 19.16 -22.89
C THR A 331 -18.70 18.13 -23.99
N PHE A 332 -19.88 17.99 -24.60
CA PHE A 332 -20.05 17.21 -25.83
C PHE A 332 -21.12 17.87 -26.70
N LYS A 333 -21.18 17.50 -27.97
CA LYS A 333 -22.16 18.01 -28.92
C LYS A 333 -23.10 16.89 -29.34
N VAL A 334 -24.39 17.23 -29.52
CA VAL A 334 -25.40 16.30 -30.05
C VAL A 334 -25.65 16.60 -31.52
N LYS A 335 -25.70 15.57 -32.37
CA LYS A 335 -25.82 15.75 -33.84
C LYS A 335 -27.24 15.95 -34.36
N GLU A 336 -28.24 15.58 -33.57
CA GLU A 336 -29.66 15.79 -33.83
C GLU A 336 -30.38 16.24 -32.55
N ASP A 337 -31.65 16.61 -32.65
CA ASP A 337 -32.46 16.95 -31.48
C ASP A 337 -32.48 15.76 -30.50
N ALA A 338 -31.97 15.97 -29.30
CA ALA A 338 -31.75 14.90 -28.32
C ALA A 338 -32.27 15.29 -26.94
N THR A 339 -32.71 14.29 -26.19
CA THR A 339 -32.90 14.42 -24.74
C THR A 339 -31.70 13.80 -24.05
N VAL A 340 -31.03 14.58 -23.22
CA VAL A 340 -29.94 14.12 -22.37
C VAL A 340 -30.51 13.82 -20.98
N TYR A 341 -30.08 12.71 -20.41
CA TYR A 341 -30.44 12.28 -19.07
C TYR A 341 -29.21 12.18 -18.17
N ILE A 342 -29.32 12.62 -16.92
CA ILE A 342 -28.29 12.50 -15.88
C ILE A 342 -28.84 11.58 -14.80
N ALA A 343 -28.24 10.39 -14.63
CA ALA A 343 -28.53 9.53 -13.49
C ALA A 343 -27.61 9.94 -12.33
N HIS A 344 -28.16 10.64 -11.35
CA HIS A 344 -27.41 11.32 -10.29
C HIS A 344 -27.65 10.68 -8.92
N ASP A 345 -26.59 10.35 -8.19
CA ASP A 345 -26.64 9.71 -6.87
C ASP A 345 -27.54 10.50 -5.88
N ASP A 346 -28.49 9.81 -5.26
CA ASP A 346 -29.48 10.39 -4.32
C ASP A 346 -28.91 10.72 -2.95
N ARG A 347 -27.74 10.16 -2.61
CA ARG A 347 -27.00 10.56 -1.40
C ARG A 347 -26.51 12.00 -1.50
N ILE A 348 -26.43 12.55 -2.72
CA ILE A 348 -26.19 13.98 -2.96
C ILE A 348 -27.55 14.67 -2.95
N VAL A 349 -27.96 15.08 -1.75
CA VAL A 349 -29.27 15.68 -1.48
C VAL A 349 -29.41 17.06 -2.10
N VAL A 350 -28.33 17.86 -2.10
CA VAL A 350 -28.30 19.18 -2.75
C VAL A 350 -27.68 19.03 -4.12
N LYS A 351 -28.50 19.13 -5.19
CA LYS A 351 -28.01 18.98 -6.56
C LYS A 351 -27.11 20.17 -6.96
N PRO A 352 -26.08 19.93 -7.79
CA PRO A 352 -25.18 20.99 -8.27
C PRO A 352 -25.92 22.15 -8.95
N ALA A 353 -25.35 23.36 -8.87
CA ALA A 353 -25.99 24.56 -9.44
C ALA A 353 -26.19 24.46 -10.96
N TRP A 354 -25.32 23.76 -11.68
CA TRP A 354 -25.46 23.54 -13.12
C TRP A 354 -26.65 22.66 -13.50
N MET A 355 -27.23 21.92 -12.54
CA MET A 355 -28.42 21.09 -12.73
C MET A 355 -29.74 21.83 -12.45
N ALA A 356 -29.72 23.13 -12.11
CA ALA A 356 -30.91 23.86 -11.67
C ALA A 356 -32.06 23.90 -12.69
N ASP A 357 -31.76 23.77 -13.99
CA ASP A 357 -32.75 23.75 -15.07
C ASP A 357 -32.97 22.36 -15.69
N TRP A 358 -32.45 21.30 -15.05
CA TRP A 358 -32.73 19.92 -15.41
C TRP A 358 -33.96 19.43 -14.64
N LYS A 359 -34.84 18.71 -15.33
CA LYS A 359 -36.12 18.26 -14.78
C LYS A 359 -36.02 16.83 -14.29
N ASP A 360 -36.40 16.57 -13.04
CA ASP A 360 -36.53 15.20 -12.51
C ASP A 360 -37.62 14.43 -13.27
N THR A 361 -37.30 13.23 -13.76
CA THR A 361 -38.25 12.37 -14.47
C THR A 361 -39.12 11.53 -13.53
N GLY A 362 -38.70 11.37 -12.27
CA GLY A 362 -39.27 10.44 -11.30
C GLY A 362 -38.87 8.98 -11.52
N ASP A 363 -37.95 8.69 -12.43
CA ASP A 363 -37.38 7.35 -12.62
C ASP A 363 -36.03 7.20 -11.93
N ASP A 364 -35.72 5.95 -11.56
CA ASP A 364 -34.46 5.60 -10.91
C ASP A 364 -33.68 4.55 -11.70
N LEU A 365 -32.36 4.69 -11.66
CA LEU A 365 -31.40 3.64 -11.95
C LEU A 365 -30.78 3.17 -10.63
N THR A 366 -30.43 1.88 -10.53
CA THR A 366 -29.66 1.39 -9.37
C THR A 366 -28.41 0.65 -9.79
N ASP A 367 -27.38 0.69 -8.94
CA ASP A 367 -26.16 -0.11 -9.12
C ASP A 367 -26.22 -1.44 -8.37
N ASN A 368 -25.23 -2.30 -8.62
CA ASN A 368 -25.05 -3.59 -7.97
C ASN A 368 -24.27 -3.48 -6.64
N GLN A 369 -24.07 -2.27 -6.09
CA GLN A 369 -23.50 -2.15 -4.76
C GLN A 369 -24.48 -2.68 -3.71
N THR A 370 -23.91 -3.00 -2.57
CA THR A 370 -24.49 -3.99 -1.67
C THR A 370 -24.61 -3.46 -0.26
N SER A 371 -23.83 -2.42 0.05
CA SER A 371 -23.86 -1.69 1.31
C SER A 371 -23.21 -0.30 1.15
N PRO A 372 -24.00 0.75 0.87
CA PRO A 372 -25.37 0.70 0.39
C PRO A 372 -25.43 0.49 -1.13
N LYS A 373 -26.47 -0.21 -1.59
CA LYS A 373 -26.95 -0.11 -2.97
C LYS A 373 -27.28 1.36 -3.26
N VAL A 374 -26.77 1.90 -4.37
CA VAL A 374 -26.97 3.31 -4.71
C VAL A 374 -28.14 3.45 -5.67
N THR A 375 -29.01 4.41 -5.37
CA THR A 375 -30.10 4.85 -6.25
C THR A 375 -29.69 6.16 -6.89
N TYR A 376 -29.98 6.28 -8.19
CA TYR A 376 -29.67 7.42 -9.02
C TYR A 376 -30.97 7.92 -9.64
N SER A 377 -31.54 9.00 -9.13
CA SER A 377 -32.66 9.65 -9.80
C SER A 377 -32.23 10.23 -11.14
N ILE A 378 -33.07 10.06 -12.16
CA ILE A 378 -32.78 10.44 -13.54
C ILE A 378 -33.38 11.82 -13.83
N PHE A 379 -32.54 12.75 -14.26
CA PHE A 379 -32.92 14.11 -14.65
C PHE A 379 -32.82 14.28 -16.16
N GLU A 380 -33.73 15.00 -16.81
CA GLU A 380 -33.78 15.20 -18.26
C GLU A 380 -33.62 16.67 -18.67
N LYS A 381 -33.06 16.88 -19.86
CA LYS A 381 -33.06 18.16 -20.56
C LYS A 381 -32.94 17.95 -22.07
N SER A 382 -33.71 18.72 -22.84
CA SER A 382 -33.70 18.65 -24.30
C SER A 382 -32.72 19.63 -24.91
N PHE A 383 -32.03 19.19 -25.96
CA PHE A 383 -30.97 19.90 -26.65
C PHE A 383 -31.23 19.84 -28.16
N PRO A 384 -31.33 20.99 -28.86
CA PRO A 384 -31.44 21.01 -30.31
C PRO A 384 -30.21 20.42 -31.00
N ALA A 385 -30.38 19.98 -32.24
CA ALA A 385 -29.30 19.52 -33.09
C ALA A 385 -28.14 20.52 -33.12
N ASN A 386 -26.92 20.00 -33.03
CA ASN A 386 -25.65 20.71 -33.00
C ASN A 386 -25.35 21.56 -31.75
N SER A 387 -26.17 21.50 -30.71
CA SER A 387 -25.89 22.20 -29.45
C SER A 387 -24.79 21.51 -28.63
N VAL A 388 -24.03 22.31 -27.88
CA VAL A 388 -23.03 21.83 -26.92
C VAL A 388 -23.69 21.66 -25.56
N VAL A 389 -23.63 20.43 -25.05
CA VAL A 389 -24.02 20.06 -23.70
C VAL A 389 -22.82 20.27 -22.79
N THR A 390 -23.02 20.97 -21.68
CA THR A 390 -21.98 21.22 -20.65
C THR A 390 -22.37 20.51 -19.37
N LEU A 391 -21.43 19.72 -18.83
CA LEU A 391 -21.57 18.98 -17.59
C LEU A 391 -20.62 19.56 -16.53
N GLY A 392 -21.11 19.69 -15.30
CA GLY A 392 -20.35 20.28 -14.20
C GLY A 392 -19.95 19.29 -13.11
N GLU A 393 -19.48 19.84 -12.00
CA GLU A 393 -19.11 19.12 -10.78
C GLU A 393 -20.24 18.27 -10.19
N ASN A 394 -19.89 17.22 -9.44
CA ASN A 394 -20.87 16.28 -8.89
C ASN A 394 -21.62 16.82 -7.65
N GLY A 395 -21.08 17.84 -6.97
CA GLY A 395 -21.72 18.47 -5.80
C GLY A 395 -21.71 17.66 -4.49
N GLY A 396 -21.02 16.50 -4.43
CA GLY A 396 -21.06 15.57 -3.29
C GLY A 396 -19.73 15.30 -2.57
N SER A 397 -19.80 14.59 -1.44
CA SER A 397 -18.65 14.19 -0.61
C SER A 397 -17.98 12.89 -1.11
N ALA A 398 -16.85 12.50 -0.50
CA ALA A 398 -16.09 11.29 -0.87
C ALA A 398 -16.86 9.96 -0.81
N GLY A 399 -18.04 9.93 -0.18
CA GLY A 399 -18.89 8.75 -0.04
C GLY A 399 -19.95 8.55 -1.14
N ALA A 400 -20.16 9.52 -2.02
CA ALA A 400 -21.08 9.41 -3.16
C ALA A 400 -20.37 8.88 -4.42
N THR A 401 -21.13 8.44 -5.42
CA THR A 401 -20.64 8.05 -6.75
C THR A 401 -20.84 9.18 -7.76
N GLN A 402 -20.15 9.09 -8.90
CA GLN A 402 -20.34 10.04 -10.00
C GLN A 402 -21.69 9.80 -10.71
N TYR A 403 -22.22 10.79 -11.42
CA TYR A 403 -23.33 10.57 -12.35
C TYR A 403 -22.91 9.86 -13.64
N ILE A 404 -23.86 9.22 -14.34
CA ILE A 404 -23.70 8.81 -15.75
C ILE A 404 -24.66 9.59 -16.65
N VAL A 405 -24.39 9.62 -17.95
CA VAL A 405 -25.18 10.40 -18.93
C VAL A 405 -25.77 9.48 -19.98
N ILE A 406 -27.08 9.54 -20.23
CA ILE A 406 -27.75 8.81 -21.32
C ILE A 406 -28.23 9.83 -22.35
N VAL A 407 -28.07 9.55 -23.63
CA VAL A 407 -28.42 10.48 -24.73
C VAL A 407 -29.36 9.79 -25.70
N LYS A 408 -30.59 10.30 -25.76
CA LYS A 408 -31.67 9.78 -26.61
C LYS A 408 -31.88 10.68 -27.83
N GLY A 409 -31.54 10.17 -29.01
CA GLY A 409 -31.83 10.81 -30.30
C GLY A 409 -33.22 10.46 -30.84
N GLN A 410 -33.64 11.13 -31.93
CA GLN A 410 -34.92 10.90 -32.61
C GLN A 410 -35.00 9.54 -33.29
N LYS A 411 -33.87 9.00 -33.73
CA LYS A 411 -33.82 7.72 -34.47
C LYS A 411 -34.01 6.47 -33.61
N GLY A 412 -34.11 6.63 -32.28
CA GLY A 412 -34.20 5.49 -31.35
C GLY A 412 -32.85 4.77 -31.16
N PRO A 413 -32.81 3.70 -30.36
CA PRO A 413 -31.59 2.93 -30.10
C PRO A 413 -31.13 2.17 -31.35
N LYS A 414 -29.82 2.18 -31.64
CA LYS A 414 -29.23 1.52 -32.84
C LYS A 414 -29.36 -0.02 -32.83
N ALA A 415 -29.48 -0.64 -31.66
CA ALA A 415 -29.59 -2.08 -31.49
C ALA A 415 -30.75 -2.43 -30.54
N PRO A 416 -31.48 -3.54 -30.79
CA PRO A 416 -32.46 -4.04 -29.82
C PRO A 416 -31.76 -4.53 -28.54
N ALA A 417 -32.45 -4.41 -27.39
CA ALA A 417 -31.95 -4.88 -26.10
C ALA A 417 -31.56 -6.37 -26.19
N LYS A 418 -30.32 -6.70 -25.82
CA LYS A 418 -29.86 -8.10 -25.76
C LYS A 418 -30.60 -8.85 -24.62
N PRO A 419 -30.90 -10.15 -24.77
CA PRO A 419 -31.40 -10.96 -23.65
C PRO A 419 -30.43 -10.95 -22.47
N LEU A 420 -30.96 -10.89 -21.24
CA LEU A 420 -30.28 -10.73 -19.94
C LEU A 420 -29.38 -11.90 -19.49
N THR A 421 -28.83 -12.70 -20.40
CA THR A 421 -27.93 -13.81 -20.05
C THR A 421 -26.56 -13.64 -20.72
N ALA A 422 -25.61 -13.06 -19.97
CA ALA A 422 -24.23 -12.87 -20.40
C ALA A 422 -23.32 -14.06 -19.99
N PRO A 423 -22.29 -14.38 -20.78
CA PRO A 423 -21.10 -15.07 -20.27
C PRO A 423 -20.27 -14.09 -19.42
N ALA A 424 -19.82 -14.55 -18.25
CA ALA A 424 -19.17 -13.74 -17.22
C ALA A 424 -17.73 -13.34 -17.60
N VAL A 425 -17.45 -12.03 -17.68
CA VAL A 425 -16.10 -11.48 -17.49
C VAL A 425 -16.01 -11.04 -16.03
N THR A 426 -15.19 -11.72 -15.23
CA THR A 426 -14.97 -11.42 -13.81
C THR A 426 -13.80 -10.45 -13.66
N VAL A 427 -14.02 -9.27 -13.07
CA VAL A 427 -12.92 -8.41 -12.60
C VAL A 427 -12.31 -9.04 -11.33
N PRO A 428 -10.97 -9.12 -11.21
CA PRO A 428 -10.32 -9.65 -10.01
C PRO A 428 -10.68 -8.81 -8.78
N ILE A 429 -11.20 -9.45 -7.75
CA ILE A 429 -11.43 -8.86 -6.43
C ILE A 429 -10.13 -8.88 -5.63
N THR A 430 -9.90 -7.88 -4.76
CA THR A 430 -8.76 -7.88 -3.82
C THR A 430 -9.18 -8.43 -2.46
N TRP A 431 -8.22 -8.93 -1.68
CA TRP A 431 -8.44 -9.43 -0.33
C TRP A 431 -9.16 -8.43 0.57
N LYS A 432 -8.76 -7.15 0.51
CA LYS A 432 -9.37 -6.08 1.30
C LYS A 432 -10.86 -5.86 0.98
N ALA A 433 -11.30 -6.19 -0.23
CA ALA A 433 -12.69 -6.06 -0.66
C ALA A 433 -13.55 -7.31 -0.35
N CYS A 434 -12.94 -8.45 0.00
CA CYS A 434 -13.61 -9.74 0.12
C CYS A 434 -14.61 -9.81 1.29
N LEU A 435 -14.32 -9.17 2.42
CA LEU A 435 -15.23 -9.14 3.58
C LEU A 435 -16.45 -8.23 3.41
N GLY A 436 -16.42 -7.34 2.40
CA GLY A 436 -17.51 -6.41 2.09
C GLY A 436 -18.50 -6.92 1.03
N GLN A 437 -18.36 -8.17 0.58
CA GLN A 437 -19.22 -8.74 -0.47
C GLN A 437 -20.61 -9.11 0.05
N LEU A 438 -21.58 -9.27 -0.86
CA LEU A 438 -22.91 -9.74 -0.50
C LEU A 438 -22.93 -11.18 0.00
N PRO A 439 -23.91 -11.55 0.85
CA PRO A 439 -24.11 -12.92 1.29
C PRO A 439 -24.07 -13.97 0.16
N GLU A 440 -24.72 -13.71 -0.97
CA GLU A 440 -24.77 -14.63 -2.12
C GLU A 440 -23.40 -14.84 -2.80
N TRP A 441 -22.52 -13.83 -2.77
CA TRP A 441 -21.21 -13.90 -3.41
C TRP A 441 -20.32 -14.95 -2.74
N TYR A 442 -20.48 -15.19 -1.43
CA TYR A 442 -19.69 -16.18 -0.68
C TYR A 442 -19.94 -17.63 -1.11
N SER A 443 -20.98 -17.89 -1.92
CA SER A 443 -21.22 -19.20 -2.55
C SER A 443 -20.60 -19.35 -3.95
N SER A 444 -20.01 -18.28 -4.49
CA SER A 444 -19.43 -18.26 -5.84
C SER A 444 -18.15 -19.08 -5.95
N LYS A 445 -17.81 -19.49 -7.18
CA LYS A 445 -16.54 -20.18 -7.49
C LYS A 445 -15.33 -19.34 -7.06
N GLU A 446 -15.42 -18.02 -7.22
CA GLU A 446 -14.34 -17.11 -6.87
C GLU A 446 -14.16 -17.02 -5.35
N ALA A 447 -15.26 -16.89 -4.59
CA ALA A 447 -15.19 -16.89 -3.14
C ALA A 447 -14.57 -18.19 -2.58
N ILE A 448 -14.93 -19.34 -3.17
CA ILE A 448 -14.39 -20.66 -2.83
C ILE A 448 -12.90 -20.73 -3.17
N ARG A 449 -12.47 -20.28 -4.37
CA ARG A 449 -11.05 -20.24 -4.77
C ARG A 449 -10.22 -19.40 -3.81
N ILE A 450 -10.71 -18.22 -3.44
CA ILE A 450 -10.04 -17.34 -2.48
C ILE A 450 -10.03 -17.98 -1.10
N ALA A 451 -11.08 -18.67 -0.67
CA ALA A 451 -11.08 -19.40 0.60
C ALA A 451 -10.05 -20.53 0.60
N ASP A 452 -9.85 -21.21 -0.53
CA ASP A 452 -8.77 -22.19 -0.69
C ASP A 452 -7.38 -21.52 -0.57
N ASN A 453 -7.18 -20.33 -1.17
CA ASN A 453 -5.95 -19.55 -0.97
C ASN A 453 -5.74 -19.19 0.51
N VAL A 454 -6.78 -18.71 1.20
CA VAL A 454 -6.72 -18.39 2.63
C VAL A 454 -6.27 -19.62 3.43
N LEU A 455 -6.75 -20.81 3.09
CA LEU A 455 -6.27 -22.06 3.71
C LEU A 455 -4.81 -22.36 3.36
N PHE A 456 -4.32 -22.07 2.15
CA PHE A 456 -2.90 -22.23 1.81
C PHE A 456 -2.00 -21.34 2.66
N TYR A 457 -2.40 -20.08 2.90
CA TYR A 457 -1.65 -19.14 3.73
C TYR A 457 -1.72 -19.42 5.23
N GLN A 458 -2.71 -20.21 5.71
CA GLN A 458 -2.83 -20.54 7.13
C GLN A 458 -1.63 -21.37 7.60
N ARG A 459 -0.91 -20.91 8.64
CA ARG A 459 0.22 -21.63 9.24
C ARG A 459 -0.27 -22.79 10.12
N ASP A 460 0.63 -23.70 10.48
CA ASP A 460 0.37 -24.85 11.37
C ASP A 460 0.02 -24.40 12.80
N THR A 461 0.34 -23.15 13.16
CA THR A 461 -0.13 -22.50 14.38
C THR A 461 -1.64 -22.30 14.40
N GLY A 462 -2.29 -22.25 13.23
CA GLY A 462 -3.68 -21.86 13.00
C GLY A 462 -3.85 -20.37 12.62
N GLY A 463 -2.83 -19.53 12.79
CA GLY A 463 -2.86 -18.11 12.43
C GLY A 463 -2.35 -17.81 11.01
N TRP A 464 -2.31 -16.52 10.67
CA TRP A 464 -1.87 -16.03 9.36
C TRP A 464 -0.79 -14.95 9.50
N PHE A 465 0.01 -14.80 8.44
CA PHE A 465 0.82 -13.60 8.22
C PHE A 465 -0.06 -12.45 7.69
N LYS A 466 0.50 -11.24 7.63
CA LYS A 466 -0.20 -10.00 7.28
C LYS A 466 0.20 -9.46 5.92
N ASP A 467 -0.50 -8.41 5.46
CA ASP A 467 -0.16 -7.62 4.26
C ASP A 467 -0.08 -8.43 2.95
N ILE A 468 -0.90 -9.48 2.83
CA ILE A 468 -1.00 -10.34 1.64
C ILE A 468 -2.35 -10.13 0.96
N ASP A 469 -2.33 -9.92 -0.36
CA ASP A 469 -3.55 -10.01 -1.18
C ASP A 469 -3.88 -11.49 -1.47
N MET A 470 -4.59 -12.14 -0.54
CA MET A 470 -4.97 -13.54 -0.64
C MET A 470 -5.98 -13.82 -1.76
N ALA A 471 -6.52 -12.79 -2.41
CA ALA A 471 -7.39 -12.97 -3.56
C ALA A 471 -6.60 -13.25 -4.86
N GLN A 472 -5.30 -12.95 -4.93
CA GLN A 472 -4.50 -13.24 -6.12
C GLN A 472 -4.45 -14.75 -6.43
N GLU A 473 -4.42 -15.11 -7.71
CA GLU A 473 -4.34 -16.52 -8.10
C GLU A 473 -3.00 -17.15 -7.69
N LEU A 474 -3.07 -18.36 -7.14
CA LEU A 474 -1.89 -19.12 -6.76
C LEU A 474 -1.50 -20.11 -7.87
N THR A 475 -0.29 -19.94 -8.41
CA THR A 475 0.34 -20.96 -9.26
C THR A 475 0.69 -22.20 -8.43
N GLU A 476 0.89 -23.35 -9.08
CA GLU A 476 1.33 -24.58 -8.39
C GLU A 476 2.69 -24.40 -7.69
N LYS A 477 3.57 -23.56 -8.24
CA LYS A 477 4.84 -23.19 -7.60
C LYS A 477 4.60 -22.44 -6.29
N ASN A 478 3.71 -21.44 -6.30
CA ASN A 478 3.38 -20.67 -5.09
C ASN A 478 2.74 -21.57 -4.02
N LYS A 479 1.84 -22.47 -4.41
CA LYS A 479 1.24 -23.45 -3.49
C LYS A 479 2.31 -24.34 -2.84
N ALA A 480 3.29 -24.82 -3.62
CA ALA A 480 4.39 -25.64 -3.09
C ALA A 480 5.25 -24.88 -2.06
N VAL A 481 5.55 -23.60 -2.30
CA VAL A 481 6.25 -22.74 -1.33
C VAL A 481 5.42 -22.59 -0.05
N LEU A 482 4.14 -22.25 -0.19
CA LEU A 482 3.25 -22.06 0.96
C LEU A 482 3.11 -23.32 1.80
N LEU A 483 3.09 -24.51 1.19
CA LEU A 483 3.08 -25.78 1.93
C LEU A 483 4.32 -25.97 2.81
N VAL A 484 5.48 -25.44 2.41
CA VAL A 484 6.69 -25.43 3.24
C VAL A 484 6.56 -24.38 4.35
N GLU A 485 6.11 -23.17 4.00
CA GLU A 485 5.95 -22.06 4.94
C GLU A 485 4.90 -22.32 6.03
N LYS A 486 3.94 -23.22 5.80
CA LYS A 486 2.97 -23.63 6.84
C LYS A 486 3.65 -24.00 8.16
N LYS A 487 4.85 -24.57 8.09
CA LYS A 487 5.65 -24.98 9.27
C LYS A 487 6.32 -23.81 10.00
N ASN A 488 6.25 -22.58 9.46
CA ASN A 488 6.75 -21.40 10.14
C ASN A 488 5.86 -21.10 11.35
N LEU A 489 6.46 -21.11 12.54
CA LEU A 489 5.77 -20.88 13.81
C LEU A 489 6.04 -19.46 14.36
N ASN A 490 6.74 -18.60 13.63
CA ASN A 490 7.25 -17.33 14.17
C ASN A 490 6.66 -16.08 13.50
N ASP A 491 5.74 -16.24 12.54
CA ASP A 491 5.20 -15.14 11.74
C ASP A 491 3.69 -14.93 11.89
N SER A 492 2.96 -15.86 12.54
CA SER A 492 1.52 -15.70 12.74
C SER A 492 1.21 -14.51 13.65
N THR A 493 0.30 -13.65 13.21
CA THR A 493 0.08 -12.33 13.82
C THR A 493 -1.39 -11.91 13.81
N ILE A 494 -1.70 -10.94 14.67
CA ILE A 494 -2.96 -10.20 14.71
C ILE A 494 -2.80 -8.73 14.25
N ASP A 495 -1.62 -8.39 13.74
CA ASP A 495 -1.29 -7.05 13.22
C ASP A 495 -1.90 -6.86 11.81
N ASN A 496 -2.28 -5.63 11.46
CA ASN A 496 -2.92 -5.29 10.18
C ASN A 496 -4.06 -6.25 9.79
N ASP A 497 -5.01 -6.47 10.70
CA ASP A 497 -6.22 -7.29 10.51
C ASP A 497 -6.00 -8.80 10.32
N ALA A 498 -4.73 -9.24 10.37
CA ALA A 498 -4.37 -10.64 10.17
C ALA A 498 -5.01 -11.55 11.22
N THR A 499 -5.26 -12.78 10.81
CA THR A 499 -5.99 -13.82 11.53
C THR A 499 -7.48 -13.52 11.75
N THR A 500 -7.86 -12.33 12.19
CA THR A 500 -9.29 -12.01 12.43
C THR A 500 -10.10 -11.97 11.13
N ASP A 501 -9.55 -11.37 10.07
CA ASP A 501 -10.25 -11.25 8.80
C ASP A 501 -10.37 -12.58 8.07
N GLN A 502 -9.33 -13.42 8.15
CA GLN A 502 -9.35 -14.77 7.59
C GLN A 502 -10.39 -15.65 8.28
N ILE A 503 -10.51 -15.58 9.62
CA ILE A 503 -11.57 -16.30 10.36
C ILE A 503 -12.96 -15.85 9.92
N LYS A 504 -13.20 -14.54 9.82
CA LYS A 504 -14.48 -13.98 9.36
C LYS A 504 -14.80 -14.43 7.93
N TYR A 505 -13.82 -14.40 7.04
CA TYR A 505 -14.00 -14.79 5.65
C TYR A 505 -14.34 -16.28 5.50
N LEU A 506 -13.57 -17.15 6.16
CA LEU A 506 -13.81 -18.59 6.15
C LEU A 506 -15.18 -18.96 6.77
N ALA A 507 -15.62 -18.25 7.81
CA ALA A 507 -16.94 -18.44 8.39
C ALA A 507 -18.06 -18.10 7.38
N LYS A 508 -17.95 -16.97 6.67
CA LYS A 508 -18.92 -16.55 5.64
C LYS A 508 -19.01 -17.54 4.49
N VAL A 509 -17.86 -17.97 3.95
CA VAL A 509 -17.82 -18.97 2.88
C VAL A 509 -18.34 -20.33 3.36
N TYR A 510 -18.00 -20.76 4.57
CA TYR A 510 -18.57 -21.98 5.13
C TYR A 510 -20.10 -21.88 5.28
N ASN A 511 -20.63 -20.75 5.75
CA ASN A 511 -22.07 -20.60 5.91
C ASN A 511 -22.82 -20.65 4.59
N ALA A 512 -22.24 -20.07 3.54
CA ALA A 512 -22.81 -20.07 2.20
C ALA A 512 -22.70 -21.44 1.48
N THR A 513 -21.66 -22.22 1.75
CA THR A 513 -21.32 -23.42 0.95
C THR A 513 -21.40 -24.75 1.70
N LYS A 514 -21.27 -24.73 3.02
CA LYS A 514 -21.13 -25.91 3.91
C LYS A 514 -19.93 -26.81 3.59
N ILE A 515 -18.92 -26.29 2.92
CA ILE A 515 -17.68 -27.04 2.63
C ILE A 515 -16.82 -27.13 3.90
N GLU A 516 -16.68 -28.34 4.45
CA GLU A 516 -16.10 -28.55 5.79
C GLU A 516 -14.66 -28.04 5.98
N ARG A 517 -13.80 -28.05 4.95
CA ARG A 517 -12.41 -27.54 5.09
C ARG A 517 -12.34 -26.07 5.49
N PHE A 518 -13.33 -25.26 5.10
CA PHE A 518 -13.39 -23.84 5.50
C PHE A 518 -13.79 -23.69 6.97
N LYS A 519 -14.69 -24.54 7.45
CA LYS A 519 -14.98 -24.64 8.89
C LYS A 519 -13.76 -25.09 9.68
N GLU A 520 -13.05 -26.11 9.21
CA GLU A 520 -11.82 -26.57 9.88
C GLU A 520 -10.75 -25.47 9.98
N GLY A 521 -10.49 -24.75 8.89
CA GLY A 521 -9.56 -23.62 8.89
C GLY A 521 -10.01 -22.49 9.82
N CYS A 522 -11.31 -22.16 9.80
CA CYS A 522 -11.90 -21.18 10.71
C CYS A 522 -11.70 -21.58 12.18
N LEU A 523 -12.02 -22.83 12.55
CA LEU A 523 -11.86 -23.34 13.91
C LEU A 523 -10.39 -23.34 14.36
N LYS A 524 -9.44 -23.66 13.48
CA LYS A 524 -8.00 -23.54 13.76
C LYS A 524 -7.56 -22.11 14.06
N GLY A 525 -8.10 -21.13 13.32
CA GLY A 525 -7.87 -19.71 13.60
C GLY A 525 -8.43 -19.28 14.95
N ILE A 526 -9.65 -19.73 15.30
CA ILE A 526 -10.25 -19.47 16.62
C ILE A 526 -9.38 -20.07 17.72
N ASP A 527 -8.92 -21.32 17.56
CA ASP A 527 -8.05 -21.98 18.53
C ASP A 527 -6.70 -21.27 18.68
N PHE A 528 -6.14 -20.75 17.58
CA PHE A 528 -4.93 -19.91 17.62
C PHE A 528 -5.14 -18.68 18.50
N LEU A 529 -6.23 -17.93 18.31
CA LEU A 529 -6.53 -16.74 19.12
C LEU A 529 -6.72 -17.10 20.60
N LEU A 530 -7.43 -18.19 20.91
CA LEU A 530 -7.63 -18.65 22.28
C LEU A 530 -6.32 -19.09 22.94
N LYS A 531 -5.42 -19.74 22.18
CA LYS A 531 -4.12 -20.22 22.65
C LYS A 531 -3.12 -19.07 22.84
N ALA A 532 -3.22 -18.02 22.03
CA ALA A 532 -2.36 -16.85 22.09
C ALA A 532 -2.60 -15.96 23.32
N GLN A 533 -3.78 -16.06 23.95
CA GLN A 533 -4.12 -15.22 25.10
C GLN A 533 -3.21 -15.51 26.32
N TYR A 534 -2.62 -14.47 26.89
CA TYR A 534 -1.87 -14.56 28.14
C TYR A 534 -2.77 -14.87 29.34
N PRO A 535 -2.21 -15.41 30.45
CA PRO A 535 -2.98 -15.66 31.68
C PRO A 535 -3.68 -14.41 32.25
N ASN A 536 -3.11 -13.22 32.05
CA ASN A 536 -3.68 -11.93 32.47
C ASN A 536 -4.71 -11.36 31.49
N GLY A 537 -5.01 -12.05 30.39
CA GLY A 537 -6.06 -11.71 29.44
C GLY A 537 -5.62 -10.89 28.22
N GLY A 538 -4.37 -10.43 28.16
CA GLY A 538 -3.83 -9.70 27.01
C GLY A 538 -3.45 -10.60 25.83
N TRP A 539 -3.27 -10.03 24.65
CA TRP A 539 -2.80 -10.72 23.45
C TRP A 539 -1.49 -10.13 22.91
N PRO A 540 -0.52 -10.97 22.52
CA PRO A 540 0.66 -10.52 21.79
C PRO A 540 0.33 -10.13 20.36
N GLN A 541 1.19 -9.30 19.74
CA GLN A 541 1.10 -9.00 18.31
C GLN A 541 1.41 -10.23 17.44
N TYR A 542 2.40 -11.05 17.85
CA TYR A 542 2.77 -12.30 17.18
C TYR A 542 2.74 -13.49 18.16
N TYR A 543 2.35 -14.67 17.68
CA TYR A 543 2.29 -15.88 18.49
C TYR A 543 2.60 -17.13 17.63
N PRO A 544 3.25 -18.19 18.16
CA PRO A 544 3.85 -18.36 19.49
C PRO A 544 5.03 -17.43 19.84
N LYS A 545 5.72 -16.91 18.82
CA LYS A 545 6.89 -16.05 19.00
C LYS A 545 6.93 -15.00 17.89
N GLY A 546 7.47 -13.83 18.18
CA GLY A 546 7.85 -12.84 17.18
C GLY A 546 9.37 -12.67 17.07
N ASN A 547 9.82 -12.02 15.99
CA ASN A 547 11.23 -11.76 15.73
C ASN A 547 11.81 -10.59 16.54
N LEU A 548 10.95 -9.71 17.07
CA LEU A 548 11.34 -8.55 17.88
C LEU A 548 10.71 -8.63 19.27
N GLU A 549 11.37 -8.06 20.28
CA GLU A 549 10.90 -8.14 21.67
C GLU A 549 9.49 -7.57 21.85
N TYR A 550 9.19 -6.44 21.19
CA TYR A 550 7.89 -5.80 21.35
C TYR A 550 6.73 -6.61 20.75
N HIS A 551 6.98 -7.61 19.90
CA HIS A 551 5.94 -8.46 19.33
C HIS A 551 5.19 -9.27 20.40
N MET A 552 5.80 -9.44 21.58
CA MET A 552 5.21 -10.16 22.71
C MET A 552 4.49 -9.23 23.71
N ARG A 553 4.39 -7.92 23.44
CA ARG A 553 3.64 -7.00 24.29
C ARG A 553 2.14 -7.20 24.11
N ILE A 554 1.36 -6.85 25.12
CA ILE A 554 -0.09 -6.72 24.98
C ILE A 554 -0.35 -5.58 23.99
N THR A 555 -0.94 -5.89 22.84
CA THR A 555 -0.93 -4.97 21.69
C THR A 555 -2.31 -4.43 21.37
N TYR A 556 -2.53 -3.15 21.68
CA TYR A 556 -3.70 -2.39 21.24
C TYR A 556 -3.47 -1.64 19.93
N ASN A 557 -2.22 -1.45 19.52
CA ASN A 557 -1.83 -0.82 18.26
C ASN A 557 -2.63 -1.39 17.07
N ASP A 558 -3.10 -0.50 16.21
CA ASP A 558 -3.93 -0.82 15.04
C ASP A 558 -5.16 -1.68 15.40
N GLU A 559 -5.69 -1.48 16.62
CA GLU A 559 -6.83 -2.20 17.20
C GLU A 559 -6.65 -3.72 17.34
N ALA A 560 -5.42 -4.24 17.25
CA ALA A 560 -5.15 -5.68 17.15
C ALA A 560 -5.88 -6.51 18.23
N MET A 561 -5.64 -6.24 19.53
CA MET A 561 -6.35 -6.94 20.61
C MET A 561 -7.86 -6.66 20.62
N VAL A 562 -8.30 -5.45 20.27
CA VAL A 562 -9.73 -5.10 20.27
C VAL A 562 -10.50 -5.92 19.24
N ARG A 563 -9.95 -6.06 18.02
CA ARG A 563 -10.54 -6.87 16.94
C ARG A 563 -10.65 -8.34 17.31
N VAL A 564 -9.63 -8.88 17.98
CA VAL A 564 -9.67 -10.24 18.54
C VAL A 564 -10.83 -10.38 19.53
N MET A 565 -10.97 -9.43 20.46
CA MET A 565 -12.03 -9.46 21.46
C MET A 565 -13.44 -9.31 20.86
N GLU A 566 -13.61 -8.46 19.85
CA GLU A 566 -14.88 -8.32 19.11
C GLU A 566 -15.27 -9.63 18.43
N LEU A 567 -14.33 -10.23 17.69
CA LEU A 567 -14.55 -11.51 17.02
C LEU A 567 -14.89 -12.63 18.01
N LEU A 568 -14.14 -12.74 19.11
CA LEU A 568 -14.41 -13.77 20.13
C LEU A 568 -15.76 -13.52 20.84
N ARG A 569 -16.19 -12.27 21.00
CA ARG A 569 -17.52 -11.94 21.54
C ARG A 569 -18.63 -12.33 20.57
N GLU A 570 -18.45 -12.11 19.27
CA GLU A 570 -19.40 -12.59 18.25
C GLU A 570 -19.51 -14.12 18.25
N ILE A 571 -18.37 -14.82 18.33
CA ILE A 571 -18.30 -16.28 18.38
C ILE A 571 -18.98 -16.83 19.64
N GLY A 572 -18.66 -16.26 20.81
CA GLY A 572 -19.19 -16.70 22.10
C GLY A 572 -20.66 -16.35 22.32
N GLY A 573 -21.19 -15.38 21.57
CA GLY A 573 -22.57 -14.92 21.63
C GLY A 573 -23.55 -15.72 20.77
N THR A 574 -24.63 -15.05 20.36
CA THR A 574 -25.73 -15.63 19.58
C THR A 574 -25.65 -15.29 18.09
N ASN A 575 -24.50 -14.82 17.59
CA ASN A 575 -24.34 -14.48 16.18
C ASN A 575 -24.53 -15.74 15.32
N PRO A 576 -25.52 -15.79 14.42
CA PRO A 576 -25.80 -16.97 13.60
C PRO A 576 -24.64 -17.34 12.67
N GLU A 577 -23.77 -16.38 12.30
CA GLU A 577 -22.57 -16.61 11.50
C GLU A 577 -21.63 -17.64 12.17
N TYR A 578 -21.67 -17.77 13.50
CA TYR A 578 -20.83 -18.71 14.25
C TYR A 578 -21.65 -19.83 14.91
N ALA A 579 -22.85 -20.13 14.41
CA ALA A 579 -23.71 -21.19 14.95
C ALA A 579 -23.04 -22.58 14.92
N PHE A 580 -22.14 -22.82 13.96
CA PHE A 580 -21.41 -24.08 13.77
C PHE A 580 -20.26 -24.30 14.76
N VAL A 581 -19.83 -23.27 15.50
CA VAL A 581 -18.78 -23.39 16.51
C VAL A 581 -19.34 -24.12 17.73
N ASP A 582 -18.59 -25.10 18.24
CA ASP A 582 -19.01 -25.94 19.36
C ASP A 582 -19.12 -25.15 20.69
N LYS A 583 -19.88 -25.71 21.63
CA LYS A 583 -20.17 -25.07 22.92
C LYS A 583 -18.91 -24.79 23.74
N ASP A 584 -17.88 -25.63 23.65
CA ASP A 584 -16.66 -25.49 24.45
C ASP A 584 -15.83 -24.31 23.95
N ARG A 585 -15.65 -24.17 22.63
CA ARG A 585 -15.00 -23.00 22.02
C ARG A 585 -15.77 -21.71 22.30
N LYS A 586 -17.11 -21.73 22.24
CA LYS A 586 -17.94 -20.57 22.60
C LYS A 586 -17.76 -20.16 24.07
N ALA A 587 -17.73 -21.13 24.98
CA ALA A 587 -17.47 -20.86 26.39
C ALA A 587 -16.06 -20.29 26.62
N LYS A 588 -15.03 -20.83 25.96
CA LYS A 588 -13.66 -20.31 26.00
C LYS A 588 -13.55 -18.91 25.41
N ALA A 589 -14.27 -18.62 24.32
CA ALA A 589 -14.31 -17.29 23.73
C ALA A 589 -14.92 -16.26 24.69
N ASN A 590 -16.06 -16.58 25.33
CA ASN A 590 -16.65 -15.73 26.37
C ASN A 590 -15.71 -15.51 27.56
N GLN A 591 -15.04 -16.57 28.03
CA GLN A 591 -14.06 -16.46 29.11
C GLN A 591 -12.85 -15.60 28.70
N ALA A 592 -12.37 -15.75 27.46
CA ALA A 592 -11.26 -14.98 26.92
C ALA A 592 -11.62 -13.49 26.83
N VAL A 593 -12.82 -13.16 26.37
CA VAL A 593 -13.33 -11.77 26.35
C VAL A 593 -13.40 -11.20 27.76
N ALA A 594 -13.93 -11.94 28.73
CA ALA A 594 -13.98 -11.50 30.13
C ALA A 594 -12.59 -11.20 30.70
N LYS A 595 -11.59 -12.07 30.44
CA LYS A 595 -10.20 -11.83 30.81
C LYS A 595 -9.59 -10.63 30.08
N GLY A 596 -9.92 -10.44 28.80
CA GLY A 596 -9.46 -9.29 28.03
C GLY A 596 -10.01 -7.97 28.58
N ILE A 597 -11.27 -7.94 29.04
CA ILE A 597 -11.85 -6.78 29.73
C ILE A 597 -11.09 -6.51 31.03
N ASP A 598 -10.84 -7.54 31.85
CA ASP A 598 -10.04 -7.41 33.08
C ASP A 598 -8.62 -6.88 32.79
N CYS A 599 -7.98 -7.36 31.72
CA CYS A 599 -6.70 -6.85 31.24
C CYS A 599 -6.76 -5.36 30.89
N ILE A 600 -7.77 -4.94 30.12
CA ILE A 600 -7.99 -3.53 29.75
C ILE A 600 -8.15 -2.67 31.02
N LEU A 601 -9.00 -3.08 31.96
CA LEU A 601 -9.24 -2.31 33.18
C LEU A 601 -7.97 -2.19 34.04
N LYS A 602 -7.16 -3.25 34.11
CA LYS A 602 -5.91 -3.26 34.89
C LYS A 602 -4.75 -2.54 34.21
N SER A 603 -4.73 -2.47 32.88
CA SER A 603 -3.70 -1.76 32.12
C SER A 603 -3.98 -0.26 31.98
N GLN A 604 -5.17 0.22 32.36
CA GLN A 604 -5.51 1.64 32.29
C GLN A 604 -4.54 2.49 33.13
N ILE A 605 -3.92 3.49 32.49
CA ILE A 605 -2.83 4.26 33.06
C ILE A 605 -3.37 5.17 34.17
N ARG A 606 -2.70 5.13 35.33
CA ARG A 606 -2.96 6.03 36.46
C ARG A 606 -1.87 7.08 36.58
N VAL A 607 -2.27 8.35 36.62
CA VAL A 607 -1.40 9.49 36.89
C VAL A 607 -1.89 10.18 38.16
N ASN A 608 -1.05 10.26 39.18
CA ASN A 608 -1.39 10.87 40.48
C ASN A 608 -2.72 10.34 41.07
N GLY A 609 -2.92 9.01 41.00
CA GLY A 609 -4.12 8.33 41.48
C GLY A 609 -5.35 8.40 40.55
N LYS A 610 -5.33 9.25 39.51
CA LYS A 610 -6.44 9.40 38.56
C LYS A 610 -6.26 8.50 37.34
N LEU A 611 -7.34 7.80 36.95
CA LEU A 611 -7.39 7.05 35.70
C LEU A 611 -7.32 7.99 34.51
N THR A 612 -6.67 7.52 33.45
CA THR A 612 -6.53 8.23 32.17
C THR A 612 -6.99 7.31 31.03
N ALA A 613 -6.12 6.98 30.07
CA ALA A 613 -6.41 6.05 28.99
C ALA A 613 -5.31 4.96 28.91
N TRP A 614 -4.99 4.47 27.71
CA TRP A 614 -4.07 3.32 27.51
C TRP A 614 -2.90 3.67 26.60
N CYS A 615 -1.80 2.92 26.73
CA CYS A 615 -0.70 2.92 25.77
C CYS A 615 -1.07 2.08 24.54
N ALA A 616 -0.38 2.30 23.41
CA ALA A 616 -0.54 1.45 22.23
C ALA A 616 -0.08 0.00 22.52
N GLN A 617 0.88 -0.18 23.42
CA GLN A 617 1.33 -1.47 23.90
C GLN A 617 1.59 -1.45 25.41
N HIS A 618 1.33 -2.57 26.07
CA HIS A 618 1.62 -2.79 27.48
C HIS A 618 2.51 -4.02 27.68
N ASP A 619 3.37 -3.99 28.69
CA ASP A 619 4.17 -5.14 29.07
C ASP A 619 3.27 -6.30 29.51
N GLN A 620 3.53 -7.48 28.97
CA GLN A 620 2.70 -8.66 29.14
C GLN A 620 2.74 -9.28 30.54
N ASN A 621 3.68 -8.87 31.39
CA ASN A 621 3.79 -9.38 32.76
C ASN A 621 3.30 -8.36 33.79
N THR A 622 3.72 -7.11 33.62
CA THR A 622 3.50 -6.01 34.58
C THR A 622 2.28 -5.14 34.25
N LEU A 623 1.76 -5.22 33.02
CA LEU A 623 0.72 -4.35 32.46
C LEU A 623 1.12 -2.87 32.36
N ALA A 624 2.38 -2.52 32.62
CA ALA A 624 2.87 -1.16 32.47
C ALA A 624 2.92 -0.75 30.98
N PRO A 625 2.75 0.53 30.65
CA PRO A 625 3.02 1.04 29.31
C PRO A 625 4.41 0.63 28.82
N ALA A 626 4.50 0.13 27.59
CA ALA A 626 5.73 -0.38 27.02
C ALA A 626 6.01 0.25 25.65
N ALA A 627 7.28 0.26 25.26
CA ALA A 627 7.72 0.72 23.94
C ALA A 627 7.48 -0.35 22.88
N ALA A 628 7.39 0.08 21.62
CA ALA A 628 7.44 -0.77 20.44
C ALA A 628 8.67 -0.45 19.56
N ARG A 629 8.45 0.12 18.37
CA ARG A 629 9.54 0.61 17.51
C ARG A 629 10.21 1.83 18.16
N SER A 630 11.40 2.24 17.69
CA SER A 630 12.17 3.32 18.32
C SER A 630 11.38 4.63 18.48
N TYR A 631 10.45 4.91 17.55
CA TYR A 631 9.57 6.08 17.56
C TYR A 631 8.23 5.86 18.30
N GLU A 632 8.02 4.72 18.96
CA GLU A 632 6.78 4.38 19.69
C GLU A 632 7.09 4.13 21.16
N LEU A 633 7.20 5.22 21.92
CA LEU A 633 7.61 5.21 23.31
C LEU A 633 6.43 4.94 24.27
N PRO A 634 6.70 4.48 25.51
CA PRO A 634 5.67 4.34 26.54
C PRO A 634 4.95 5.67 26.76
N SER A 635 3.64 5.66 26.54
CA SER A 635 2.82 6.88 26.45
C SER A 635 1.35 6.60 26.71
N ILE A 636 0.55 7.65 26.87
CA ILE A 636 -0.91 7.53 26.75
C ILE A 636 -1.25 7.79 25.28
N SER A 637 -1.87 6.81 24.62
CA SER A 637 -2.23 6.91 23.20
C SER A 637 -3.58 7.59 23.03
N GLY A 638 -3.62 8.72 22.34
CA GLY A 638 -4.87 9.38 21.95
C GLY A 638 -5.62 8.63 20.85
N GLN A 639 -4.90 7.83 20.04
CA GLN A 639 -5.47 7.10 18.93
C GLN A 639 -6.05 5.74 19.34
N GLU A 640 -5.22 4.88 19.94
CA GLU A 640 -5.60 3.48 20.20
C GLU A 640 -6.64 3.37 21.33
N SER A 641 -6.64 4.33 22.26
CA SER A 641 -7.63 4.39 23.34
C SER A 641 -9.07 4.53 22.82
N VAL A 642 -9.30 5.09 21.62
CA VAL A 642 -10.65 5.25 21.06
C VAL A 642 -11.30 3.88 20.79
N GLY A 643 -10.54 2.93 20.23
CA GLY A 643 -11.03 1.57 19.97
C GLY A 643 -11.37 0.83 21.27
N ILE A 644 -10.53 0.98 22.29
CA ILE A 644 -10.74 0.40 23.62
C ILE A 644 -12.02 0.97 24.27
N ILE A 645 -12.19 2.29 24.24
CA ILE A 645 -13.38 2.96 24.79
C ILE A 645 -14.64 2.45 24.08
N ARG A 646 -14.64 2.39 22.74
CA ARG A 646 -15.78 1.88 21.96
C ARG A 646 -16.11 0.44 22.30
N PHE A 647 -15.10 -0.41 22.44
CA PHE A 647 -15.29 -1.80 22.84
C PHE A 647 -15.94 -1.91 24.22
N LEU A 648 -15.44 -1.15 25.21
CA LEU A 648 -16.02 -1.11 26.56
C LEU A 648 -17.45 -0.54 26.56
N MET A 649 -17.70 0.50 25.76
CA MET A 649 -19.02 1.11 25.62
C MET A 649 -20.03 0.18 24.93
N SER A 650 -19.57 -0.74 24.09
CA SER A 650 -20.46 -1.70 23.44
C SER A 650 -20.88 -2.86 24.35
N ILE A 651 -20.38 -2.93 25.59
CA ILE A 651 -20.82 -3.93 26.59
C ILE A 651 -22.22 -3.54 27.08
N ASP A 652 -23.18 -4.44 26.94
CA ASP A 652 -24.52 -4.26 27.50
C ASP A 652 -24.46 -4.36 29.03
N LYS A 653 -25.14 -3.45 29.72
CA LYS A 653 -25.13 -3.34 31.20
C LYS A 653 -23.70 -3.32 31.77
N PRO A 654 -22.88 -2.32 31.39
CA PRO A 654 -21.48 -2.25 31.83
C PRO A 654 -21.39 -2.17 33.35
N SER A 655 -20.37 -2.81 33.94
CA SER A 655 -20.14 -2.77 35.38
C SER A 655 -19.71 -1.36 35.84
N PRO A 656 -19.80 -1.04 37.14
CA PRO A 656 -19.30 0.23 37.67
C PRO A 656 -17.83 0.50 37.32
N GLU A 657 -16.99 -0.53 37.27
CA GLU A 657 -15.58 -0.43 36.89
C GLU A 657 -15.41 -0.06 35.41
N ILE A 658 -16.21 -0.66 34.52
CA ILE A 658 -16.22 -0.30 33.09
C ILE A 658 -16.70 1.14 32.92
N ILE A 659 -17.76 1.53 33.64
CA ILE A 659 -18.27 2.90 33.59
C ILE A 659 -17.20 3.89 34.03
N ALA A 660 -16.55 3.65 35.17
CA ALA A 660 -15.48 4.49 35.69
C ALA A 660 -14.29 4.57 34.73
N ALA A 661 -13.90 3.45 34.10
CA ALA A 661 -12.83 3.41 33.12
C ALA A 661 -13.14 4.27 31.88
N VAL A 662 -14.35 4.13 31.33
CA VAL A 662 -14.83 4.90 30.18
C VAL A 662 -14.94 6.39 30.52
N GLU A 663 -15.59 6.75 31.63
CA GLU A 663 -15.73 8.16 32.02
C GLU A 663 -14.37 8.82 32.26
N ALA A 664 -13.41 8.12 32.88
CA ALA A 664 -12.06 8.64 33.08
C ALA A 664 -11.29 8.82 31.76
N ALA A 665 -11.36 7.86 30.84
CA ALA A 665 -10.68 7.96 29.55
C ALA A 665 -11.27 9.07 28.67
N VAL A 666 -12.59 9.24 28.70
CA VAL A 666 -13.29 10.33 28.01
C VAL A 666 -12.94 11.68 28.63
N ALA A 667 -12.96 11.80 29.97
CA ALA A 667 -12.56 13.02 30.65
C ALA A 667 -11.09 13.38 30.34
N TRP A 668 -10.21 12.38 30.25
CA TRP A 668 -8.83 12.59 29.83
C TRP A 668 -8.74 13.09 28.38
N LEU A 669 -9.41 12.44 27.43
CA LEU A 669 -9.45 12.88 26.02
C LEU A 669 -9.99 14.31 25.87
N GLU A 670 -11.02 14.68 26.64
CA GLU A 670 -11.51 16.05 26.71
C GLU A 670 -10.45 17.02 27.23
N SER A 671 -9.70 16.64 28.28
CA SER A 671 -8.67 17.49 28.90
C SER A 671 -7.44 17.72 28.01
N VAL A 672 -7.12 16.79 27.11
CA VAL A 672 -5.95 16.87 26.21
C VAL A 672 -6.32 17.29 24.79
N LYS A 673 -7.57 17.68 24.56
CA LYS A 673 -8.08 18.19 23.29
C LYS A 673 -7.25 19.39 22.83
N ILE A 674 -6.75 19.33 21.60
CA ILE A 674 -5.97 20.41 20.99
C ILE A 674 -6.89 21.18 20.05
N THR A 675 -6.94 22.50 20.22
CA THR A 675 -7.75 23.42 19.41
C THR A 675 -6.87 24.51 18.83
N GLY A 676 -7.37 25.21 17.80
CA GLY A 676 -6.66 26.35 17.21
C GLY A 676 -5.47 25.97 16.32
N ILE A 677 -5.30 24.69 15.99
CA ILE A 677 -4.27 24.21 15.07
C ILE A 677 -4.87 23.27 14.02
N LYS A 678 -4.21 23.21 12.86
CA LYS A 678 -4.49 22.25 11.80
C LYS A 678 -3.18 21.63 11.33
N VAL A 679 -3.21 20.33 11.04
CA VAL A 679 -2.10 19.64 10.37
C VAL A 679 -2.40 19.64 8.89
N ILE A 680 -1.46 20.15 8.09
CA ILE A 680 -1.59 20.20 6.64
C ILE A 680 -0.34 19.64 5.98
N ASP A 681 -0.52 19.10 4.78
CA ASP A 681 0.56 18.85 3.86
C ASP A 681 0.82 20.16 3.11
N LYS A 682 1.93 20.81 3.44
CA LYS A 682 2.35 22.09 2.87
C LYS A 682 3.32 21.77 1.72
N PRO A 683 3.00 22.12 0.47
CA PRO A 683 3.92 21.94 -0.64
C PRO A 683 5.28 22.57 -0.32
N ASP A 684 6.31 21.75 -0.43
CA ASP A 684 7.70 22.11 -0.24
C ASP A 684 8.53 21.27 -1.22
N PRO A 685 8.74 21.77 -2.45
CA PRO A 685 9.49 21.06 -3.49
C PRO A 685 10.95 20.79 -3.12
N SER A 686 11.46 21.38 -2.03
CA SER A 686 12.82 21.12 -1.53
C SER A 686 12.94 19.84 -0.70
N LEU A 687 11.80 19.26 -0.26
CA LEU A 687 11.76 18.04 0.52
C LEU A 687 11.52 16.80 -0.36
N PRO A 688 12.02 15.62 0.04
CA PRO A 688 11.89 14.37 -0.70
C PRO A 688 10.50 14.12 -1.26
N ASP A 689 9.42 14.29 -0.51
CA ASP A 689 8.05 13.97 -0.98
C ASP A 689 7.25 15.20 -1.47
N GLY A 690 7.87 16.38 -1.53
CA GLY A 690 7.32 17.66 -2.08
C GLY A 690 6.30 18.37 -1.29
N PHE A 691 6.05 17.86 -0.12
CA PHE A 691 5.32 18.56 0.87
C PHE A 691 5.98 18.23 2.19
N ASP A 692 5.97 19.17 3.10
CA ASP A 692 6.17 18.84 4.49
C ASP A 692 4.81 18.64 5.17
N ARG A 693 4.76 17.81 6.20
CA ARG A 693 3.62 17.81 7.11
C ARG A 693 3.88 18.77 8.25
N VAL A 694 3.14 19.87 8.27
CA VAL A 694 3.32 20.96 9.22
C VAL A 694 2.07 21.20 10.05
N VAL A 695 2.29 21.76 11.24
CA VAL A 695 1.23 22.26 12.10
C VAL A 695 1.12 23.77 11.86
N ILE A 696 -0.06 24.24 11.50
CA ILE A 696 -0.37 25.67 11.34
C ILE A 696 -1.40 26.11 12.38
N ALA A 697 -1.38 27.39 12.74
CA ALA A 697 -2.43 28.00 13.55
C ALA A 697 -3.69 28.18 12.69
N ASP A 698 -4.83 27.71 13.21
CA ASP A 698 -6.14 27.87 12.60
C ASP A 698 -7.20 27.86 13.72
N PRO A 699 -7.61 29.05 14.22
CA PRO A 699 -8.60 29.17 15.30
C PRO A 699 -9.96 28.51 14.99
N ALA A 700 -10.29 28.31 13.71
CA ALA A 700 -11.55 27.70 13.27
C ALA A 700 -11.44 26.19 13.03
N ALA A 701 -10.23 25.62 13.11
CA ALA A 701 -10.03 24.20 12.89
C ALA A 701 -10.81 23.35 13.92
N PRO A 702 -11.47 22.25 13.49
CA PRO A 702 -12.03 21.27 14.40
C PRO A 702 -10.95 20.72 15.35
N PRO A 703 -11.33 20.28 16.57
CA PRO A 703 -10.38 19.73 17.51
C PRO A 703 -9.60 18.52 16.97
N ILE A 704 -8.33 18.43 17.37
CA ILE A 704 -7.43 17.33 17.04
C ILE A 704 -6.72 16.83 18.30
N TRP A 705 -6.18 15.62 18.25
CA TRP A 705 -5.42 15.00 19.33
C TRP A 705 -4.08 14.50 18.81
N ALA A 706 -3.05 14.52 19.64
CA ALA A 706 -1.82 13.81 19.34
C ALA A 706 -2.02 12.29 19.47
N ARG A 707 -1.23 11.52 18.71
CA ARG A 707 -1.20 10.06 18.83
C ARG A 707 -0.60 9.63 20.17
N PHE A 708 0.40 10.36 20.68
CA PHE A 708 1.09 10.05 21.93
C PHE A 708 1.19 11.25 22.87
N TYR A 709 0.90 10.99 24.15
CA TYR A 709 1.04 11.95 25.23
C TYR A 709 1.99 11.42 26.30
N GLU A 710 2.83 12.31 26.82
CA GLU A 710 3.75 11.98 27.89
C GLU A 710 2.99 11.70 29.19
N ILE A 711 3.25 10.52 29.76
CA ILE A 711 2.68 10.11 31.05
C ILE A 711 3.16 11.08 32.14
N GLY A 712 2.22 11.59 32.93
CA GLY A 712 2.51 12.54 34.01
C GLY A 712 2.22 13.98 33.64
N THR A 713 2.64 14.42 32.45
CA THR A 713 2.49 15.83 32.01
C THR A 713 1.35 16.07 31.03
N ASN A 714 0.84 15.01 30.38
CA ASN A 714 -0.13 15.09 29.29
C ASN A 714 0.33 15.97 28.11
N LYS A 715 1.64 16.20 27.96
CA LYS A 715 2.16 16.93 26.81
C LYS A 715 2.15 16.03 25.57
N PRO A 716 1.58 16.49 24.44
CA PRO A 716 1.85 15.87 23.14
C PRO A 716 3.34 15.72 22.92
N PHE A 717 3.79 14.58 22.41
CA PHE A 717 5.17 14.43 21.97
C PHE A 717 5.25 13.66 20.64
N PHE A 718 6.39 13.82 19.99
CA PHE A 718 6.78 13.23 18.72
C PHE A 718 8.09 12.50 18.92
N CYS A 719 8.39 11.50 18.09
CA CYS A 719 9.62 10.74 18.22
C CYS A 719 10.15 10.34 16.84
N GLY A 720 11.42 10.63 16.59
CA GLY A 720 12.11 10.18 15.39
C GLY A 720 12.62 8.75 15.53
N ARG A 721 13.32 8.27 14.50
CA ARG A 721 14.05 7.01 14.54
C ARG A 721 15.16 7.00 15.60
N ASP A 722 15.61 8.18 16.04
CA ASP A 722 16.56 8.39 17.14
C ASP A 722 16.02 7.98 18.52
N GLY A 723 14.71 7.77 18.66
CA GLY A 723 14.09 7.38 19.93
C GLY A 723 13.99 8.50 20.97
N VAL A 724 14.18 9.76 20.58
CA VAL A 724 14.16 10.91 21.48
C VAL A 724 12.83 11.63 21.40
N LYS A 725 12.18 11.86 22.56
CA LYS A 725 10.97 12.69 22.64
C LYS A 725 11.27 14.12 22.18
N LYS A 726 10.46 14.60 21.25
CA LYS A 726 10.37 15.99 20.80
C LYS A 726 8.98 16.53 21.09
N TYR A 727 8.81 17.85 21.16
CA TYR A 727 7.53 18.47 21.58
C TYR A 727 6.86 19.27 20.46
N SER A 728 7.42 19.25 19.26
CA SER A 728 6.80 19.73 18.04
C SER A 728 7.03 18.75 16.89
N LEU A 729 6.07 18.70 15.97
CA LEU A 729 6.20 17.86 14.77
C LEU A 729 7.43 18.24 13.94
N ALA A 730 7.78 19.53 13.89
CA ALA A 730 8.91 20.04 13.11
C ALA A 730 10.29 19.55 13.61
N GLU A 731 10.40 19.10 14.86
CA GLU A 731 11.66 18.64 15.45
C GLU A 731 12.06 17.20 15.10
N ILE A 732 11.15 16.40 14.53
CA ILE A 732 11.45 15.05 14.07
C ILE A 732 11.75 15.05 12.57
N GLU A 733 12.46 14.04 12.07
CA GLU A 733 12.86 13.96 10.66
C GLU A 733 11.66 13.92 9.71
N HIS A 734 11.85 14.52 8.54
CA HIS A 734 10.82 14.67 7.51
C HIS A 734 10.11 13.34 7.19
N GLU A 735 10.88 12.26 6.98
CA GLU A 735 10.36 10.92 6.71
C GLU A 735 9.36 10.43 7.76
N ARG A 736 9.59 10.73 9.04
CA ARG A 736 8.66 10.39 10.13
C ARG A 736 7.48 11.35 10.21
N ARG A 737 7.62 12.62 9.83
CA ARG A 737 6.49 13.57 9.81
C ARG A 737 5.42 13.15 8.81
N ILE A 738 5.81 12.65 7.65
CA ILE A 738 4.88 12.39 6.54
C ILE A 738 4.37 10.94 6.49
N ASN A 739 5.21 9.95 6.83
CA ASN A 739 4.89 8.52 6.68
C ASN A 739 4.33 7.88 7.96
N TYR A 740 4.17 8.67 9.01
CA TYR A 740 3.56 8.23 10.27
C TYR A 740 2.55 9.25 10.75
N GLN A 741 1.39 8.77 11.20
CA GLN A 741 0.32 9.63 11.67
C GLN A 741 0.56 10.01 13.14
N TRP A 742 0.97 11.26 13.39
CA TRP A 742 1.22 11.79 14.74
C TRP A 742 0.03 12.49 15.37
N TYR A 743 -0.97 12.83 14.58
CA TYR A 743 -2.21 13.47 15.02
C TYR A 743 -3.42 12.73 14.49
N THR A 744 -4.50 12.74 15.26
CA THR A 744 -5.71 11.98 14.97
C THR A 744 -6.96 12.79 15.29
N ASN A 745 -8.02 12.56 14.52
CA ASN A 745 -9.36 13.09 14.74
C ASN A 745 -10.33 12.03 15.31
N ARG A 746 -9.85 10.79 15.58
CA ARG A 746 -10.69 9.67 16.02
C ARG A 746 -11.53 9.99 17.27
N PRO A 747 -11.04 10.74 18.28
CA PRO A 747 -11.87 11.11 19.44
C PRO A 747 -13.07 12.01 19.12
N ALA A 748 -13.08 12.73 18.00
CA ALA A 748 -14.09 13.76 17.72
C ALA A 748 -15.52 13.22 17.75
N ILE A 749 -15.80 12.15 16.99
CA ILE A 749 -17.15 11.54 16.93
C ILE A 749 -17.48 10.83 18.25
N LEU A 750 -16.49 10.17 18.87
CA LEU A 750 -16.66 9.52 20.17
C LEU A 750 -17.18 10.52 21.21
N LEU A 751 -16.53 11.67 21.33
CA LEU A 751 -16.86 12.69 22.33
C LEU A 751 -18.15 13.45 21.99
N ALA A 752 -18.36 13.78 20.71
CA ALA A 752 -19.50 14.59 20.28
C ALA A 752 -20.82 13.81 20.24
N LYS A 753 -20.78 12.50 20.00
CA LYS A 753 -21.99 11.69 19.73
C LYS A 753 -22.05 10.40 20.53
N GLU A 754 -21.07 9.52 20.36
CA GLU A 754 -21.18 8.13 20.85
C GLU A 754 -21.20 8.05 22.38
N TYR A 755 -20.32 8.80 23.06
CA TYR A 755 -20.24 8.81 24.52
C TYR A 755 -21.47 9.45 25.17
N PRO A 756 -21.96 10.64 24.74
CA PRO A 756 -23.20 11.19 25.26
C PRO A 756 -24.39 10.23 25.17
N GLU A 757 -24.56 9.54 24.03
CA GLU A 757 -25.61 8.53 23.83
C GLU A 757 -25.45 7.35 24.80
N TRP A 758 -24.24 6.81 24.92
CA TRP A 758 -23.94 5.72 25.85
C TRP A 758 -24.14 6.12 27.32
N ARG A 759 -23.69 7.32 27.69
CA ARG A 759 -23.79 7.84 29.07
C ARG A 759 -25.24 8.03 29.47
N ALA A 760 -26.07 8.59 28.58
CA ALA A 760 -27.51 8.73 28.81
C ALA A 760 -28.21 7.39 29.03
N LYS A 761 -27.72 6.32 28.38
CA LYS A 761 -28.27 4.97 28.52
C LYS A 761 -27.86 4.29 29.82
N TRP A 762 -26.60 4.41 30.24
CA TRP A 762 -26.04 3.56 31.30
C TRP A 762 -25.69 4.27 32.61
N VAL A 763 -25.40 5.56 32.58
CA VAL A 763 -25.04 6.34 33.77
C VAL A 763 -26.28 7.06 34.28
N LYS A 764 -26.90 6.52 35.33
CA LYS A 764 -28.02 7.18 36.00
C LYS A 764 -27.51 8.45 36.69
N LYS A 765 -28.26 9.55 36.53
CA LYS A 765 -27.97 10.85 37.14
C LYS A 765 -27.98 10.81 38.65
#